data_AF-A0A9P8BZJ2-F1
#
_entry.id   AF-A0A9P8BZJ2-F1
#
_cell.length_a   1.000
_cell.length_b   1.000
_cell.length_c   1.000
_cell.angle_alpha   90.00
_cell.angle_beta   90.00
_cell.angle_gamma   90.00
#
_symmetry.space_group_name_H-M   'P 1'
#
loop_
_entity.id
_entity.type
_entity.pdbx_description
1 polymer ?
#
loop_
_entity_poly.entity_id
_entity_poly.type
_entity_poly.pdbx_seq_one_letter_code
_entity_poly.pdbx_strand_id
1 'polypeptide(L)'
;MSSPSATQETADNQDLINDRSFSLLQISRSAKFGRTSAETGNLASVEDALLRLKTNRLFEYNQPVYIAPMAKSNLQAPDNSALPLMDMVREFLAGNGQVMLILGDSGAGKSTFNRHLEYQLWTNYEAGDCIPLFINLPALDRPDKDLVAEQLRYCDFSEEQIRDLKLHRQLVLICDGYDESQLNSNLHTTNVFNRPGKWNVKVLITCRTQYLGPDYRDCFAPKASGQYNRAAYGLFHEAVITPFTKDQIEVYVDKYVPLEPRTWVKEDYMERLATTPNLMDLVRNPFLLTLALEALPSVVESRADLSKLHVTRVELYDTFVKHWLGVNKRRLQEQTLKDGKLDALKELLADGFEQNGIQFQRNLAAAIFWEQDGRPIVDYSHRRDKTSWKGVFFGLEPDTTFLRESSLLSRAGNQHRFIHRSVLEYFFSCFVWDTSRDDNEFAPHVYSEATGVSLPVTDHPLSKRSLVPEPSVIQFLAERVQMQPIFKQYLLAIIELSKSDPLASIAASNAITILVKAGRHFNGADLRGIRIPGANLTGGQFDSAQFQDSDLTGITFTKAWIRQADFSRARMGETRFGELPSLREATHIQSCAFSPDGRTFATGLRNGNISIYDTTTWTRIRLFIGHETAVWSLAYSTTGLQLLSGSSDGTVRLWDGETDTTDRILKDHSEEVTAVAFSPSGMQFASASADKSVRLWDTRTGTVTFVIEHYGDVTEIAYSPDENNIAFCCLDAQVQVFDTRTGFLALGSGMNNEGYLCLKYSPNGQSIVSGDFFGDLQLWEVTTMMPRIEWKGHSEDVNSVEFSPDGQWIVSGSDDKTVKVWSGDAATLVSVFTGHTDFITSVTFSPDGSLIASGSGDQTVRLWEVNSAAFGLDKDSAFDSKPSIAYSPDGRFLISGSRAGAIEQHDAESGEIGLVIRRQEAEVNSIAYSSDGRQIAMGGFVGDVTLWNAYTGALENTLRGHAMDVRRIVDVIAVVFSPCGQWIASCDEMTVEIRNARSGRSIQVIPGGRHSFASLSFSSNGAEIAFGSEWGEVQVWDVTTGKCKMAKNRANLLCFVKHLPRSLQVVSSHGGEGAYLWDEEGQHARVILQHSGIAIQNFAFSSCGQWIASVQDDTVHLWRSPLEVKPQDWKYVLAVEGCLGRIEEIFWRPNKLEFATADMSGSTRVWRVVERFGKVQVQLVWGAGGGGGLAVSGSLLDDAIGLNAINRNVLEQRGVVLSKTL
;
A
#
# COMPACT_ATOMS: atom_id res chain seq x y z
N MET A 1 11.38 -27.14 62.96
CA MET A 1 10.45 -26.77 64.05
C MET A 1 10.96 -25.47 64.63
N SER A 2 10.28 -24.34 64.70
CA SER A 2 8.94 -23.88 64.32
C SER A 2 9.03 -22.34 64.39
N SER A 3 8.39 -21.64 63.43
CA SER A 3 8.20 -20.18 63.26
C SER A 3 8.34 -19.28 64.50
N PRO A 4 8.76 -17.98 64.42
CA PRO A 4 7.96 -16.95 63.72
C PRO A 4 8.62 -15.63 63.20
N SER A 5 7.83 -14.93 62.35
CA SER A 5 7.56 -13.48 62.16
C SER A 5 8.56 -12.33 62.45
N ALA A 6 8.72 -11.48 61.43
CA ALA A 6 8.44 -10.01 61.34
C ALA A 6 9.33 -8.92 61.98
N THR A 7 9.57 -7.89 61.13
CA THR A 7 9.72 -6.41 61.37
C THR A 7 10.98 -5.92 62.10
N GLN A 8 11.91 -5.20 61.44
CA GLN A 8 11.96 -3.77 61.02
C GLN A 8 12.82 -2.94 62.00
N GLU A 9 13.86 -2.24 61.52
CA GLU A 9 14.32 -0.89 61.93
C GLU A 9 15.71 -0.59 61.30
N THR A 10 15.79 0.35 60.34
CA THR A 10 16.31 1.76 60.47
C THR A 10 17.81 1.82 60.76
N ALA A 11 18.68 2.28 59.85
CA ALA A 11 18.93 3.66 59.38
C ALA A 11 20.38 4.00 59.75
N ASP A 12 21.18 4.50 58.81
CA ASP A 12 21.92 5.77 58.92
C ASP A 12 23.18 5.88 58.03
N ASN A 13 23.26 7.08 57.44
CA ASN A 13 24.42 7.89 57.04
C ASN A 13 25.21 7.50 55.78
N GLN A 14 25.11 8.26 54.69
CA GLN A 14 25.70 9.61 54.44
C GLN A 14 27.22 9.56 54.33
N ASP A 15 27.77 9.69 53.11
CA ASP A 15 28.36 10.95 52.61
C ASP A 15 29.33 10.76 51.41
N LEU A 16 29.18 11.69 50.45
CA LEU A 16 30.19 12.34 49.57
C LEU A 16 31.22 11.47 48.80
N ILE A 17 31.13 11.38 47.47
CA ILE A 17 31.64 12.32 46.44
C ILE A 17 33.15 12.14 46.11
N ASN A 18 33.42 12.04 44.80
CA ASN A 18 34.71 12.18 44.09
C ASN A 18 35.73 11.05 44.35
N ASP A 19 36.59 10.63 43.42
CA ASP A 19 37.08 11.24 42.21
C ASP A 19 37.70 10.16 41.30
N ARG A 20 37.97 10.55 40.07
CA ARG A 20 38.66 9.80 39.03
C ARG A 20 40.04 9.27 39.48
N SER A 21 40.41 8.10 38.93
CA SER A 21 41.68 7.81 38.22
C SER A 21 42.39 6.51 38.62
N PHE A 22 42.74 5.74 37.58
CA PHE A 22 43.80 4.74 37.42
C PHE A 22 44.46 4.11 38.66
N SER A 23 44.42 2.77 38.74
CA SER A 23 45.65 1.97 38.97
C SER A 23 45.45 0.46 38.71
N LEU A 24 46.53 -0.13 38.16
CA LEU A 24 46.81 -1.55 38.01
C LEU A 24 47.01 -2.24 39.37
N LEU A 25 46.70 -3.56 39.44
CA LEU A 25 47.41 -4.68 40.10
C LEU A 25 46.38 -5.78 40.49
N GLN A 26 46.41 -6.95 39.85
CA GLN A 26 47.12 -8.18 40.24
C GLN A 26 46.51 -8.97 41.42
N ILE A 27 46.75 -10.30 41.37
CA ILE A 27 46.52 -11.36 42.37
C ILE A 27 45.20 -12.13 42.10
N SER A 28 45.14 -13.45 41.87
CA SER A 28 46.16 -14.51 41.89
C SER A 28 45.65 -15.82 41.26
N ARG A 29 46.59 -16.60 40.71
CA ARG A 29 46.55 -18.05 40.42
C ARG A 29 45.98 -18.84 41.63
N SER A 30 45.34 -20.00 41.49
CA SER A 30 45.91 -21.25 40.98
C SER A 30 44.91 -22.42 41.09
N ALA A 31 44.95 -23.34 40.11
CA ALA A 31 44.94 -24.80 40.36
C ALA A 31 45.40 -25.54 39.07
N LYS A 32 46.50 -26.29 39.19
CA LYS A 32 47.01 -27.30 38.23
C LYS A 32 46.19 -28.60 38.39
N PHE A 33 46.15 -29.62 37.54
CA PHE A 33 47.08 -30.25 36.59
C PHE A 33 46.29 -31.31 35.78
N GLY A 34 46.77 -31.73 34.60
CA GLY A 34 46.53 -33.09 34.08
C GLY A 34 46.46 -33.24 32.56
N ARG A 35 47.56 -33.65 31.93
CA ARG A 35 47.67 -33.98 30.50
C ARG A 35 47.08 -35.36 30.18
N THR A 36 46.45 -35.51 29.01
CA THR A 36 46.76 -36.59 28.05
C THR A 36 46.19 -36.33 26.65
N SER A 37 46.92 -36.82 25.65
CA SER A 37 46.59 -37.09 24.25
C SER A 37 46.53 -35.92 23.25
N ALA A 38 47.43 -36.02 22.29
CA ALA A 38 47.70 -35.10 21.21
C ALA A 38 46.80 -35.41 20.01
N GLU A 39 45.67 -34.71 19.94
CA GLU A 39 44.91 -34.44 18.70
C GLU A 39 44.14 -33.10 18.79
N THR A 40 44.29 -32.37 19.89
CA THR A 40 43.54 -31.14 20.24
C THR A 40 44.33 -29.84 20.02
N GLY A 41 45.46 -29.89 19.31
CA GLY A 41 46.38 -28.76 19.16
C GLY A 41 45.85 -27.58 18.32
N ASN A 42 44.92 -27.83 17.39
CA ASN A 42 44.36 -26.76 16.54
C ASN A 42 43.04 -26.16 17.08
N LEU A 43 42.17 -26.95 17.72
CA LEU A 43 40.88 -26.47 18.26
C LEU A 43 41.04 -25.41 19.36
N ALA A 44 42.11 -25.51 20.18
CA ALA A 44 42.37 -24.54 21.23
C ALA A 44 42.67 -23.11 20.69
N SER A 45 43.16 -22.99 19.46
CA SER A 45 43.56 -21.69 18.90
C SER A 45 42.39 -20.87 18.32
N VAL A 46 41.35 -21.52 17.82
CA VAL A 46 40.18 -20.87 17.20
C VAL A 46 39.17 -20.45 18.27
N GLU A 47 38.89 -21.31 19.25
CA GLU A 47 37.99 -20.96 20.36
C GLU A 47 38.56 -19.85 21.25
N ASP A 48 39.88 -19.78 21.44
CA ASP A 48 40.52 -18.66 22.14
C ASP A 48 40.32 -17.33 21.39
N ALA A 49 40.36 -17.35 20.05
CA ALA A 49 40.10 -16.16 19.23
C ALA A 49 38.61 -15.76 19.27
N LEU A 50 37.70 -16.74 19.24
CA LEU A 50 36.26 -16.51 19.38
C LEU A 50 35.89 -15.97 20.76
N LEU A 51 36.54 -16.45 21.84
CA LEU A 51 36.30 -15.95 23.18
C LEU A 51 36.75 -14.48 23.32
N ARG A 52 37.88 -14.10 22.71
CA ARG A 52 38.31 -12.69 22.63
C ARG A 52 37.31 -11.84 21.87
N LEU A 53 36.82 -12.32 20.72
CA LEU A 53 35.80 -11.65 19.95
C LEU A 53 34.51 -11.45 20.77
N LYS A 54 34.05 -12.51 21.46
CA LYS A 54 32.90 -12.47 22.39
C LYS A 54 33.09 -11.41 23.47
N THR A 55 34.23 -11.39 24.16
CA THR A 55 34.50 -10.39 25.20
C THR A 55 34.48 -8.96 24.66
N ASN A 56 35.11 -8.73 23.50
CA ASN A 56 35.12 -7.41 22.86
C ASN A 56 33.70 -6.97 22.47
N ARG A 57 32.91 -7.85 21.85
CA ARG A 57 31.54 -7.54 21.42
C ARG A 57 30.58 -7.28 22.59
N LEU A 58 30.67 -8.06 23.66
CA LEU A 58 29.87 -7.83 24.86
C LEU A 58 30.25 -6.53 25.56
N PHE A 59 31.52 -6.12 25.51
CA PHE A 59 31.98 -4.83 26.04
C PHE A 59 31.57 -3.64 25.17
N GLU A 60 31.54 -3.80 23.84
CA GLU A 60 31.10 -2.77 22.89
C GLU A 60 29.59 -2.49 22.93
N TYR A 61 28.79 -3.43 23.43
CA TYR A 61 27.34 -3.28 23.50
C TYR A 61 26.94 -2.25 24.57
N ASN A 62 26.49 -1.08 24.11
CA ASN A 62 25.94 -0.02 24.96
C ASN A 62 24.65 0.49 24.34
N GLN A 63 23.51 0.08 24.91
CA GLN A 63 22.19 0.48 24.42
C GLN A 63 21.28 0.82 25.61
N PRO A 64 21.12 2.12 25.92
CA PRO A 64 20.44 2.57 27.14
C PRO A 64 18.94 2.24 27.14
N VAL A 65 18.30 2.33 25.97
CA VAL A 65 16.88 1.97 25.79
C VAL A 65 16.76 0.96 24.66
N TYR A 66 16.21 -0.20 24.99
CA TYR A 66 15.79 -1.21 24.02
C TYR A 66 14.33 -1.57 24.27
N ILE A 67 13.54 -1.48 23.20
CA ILE A 67 12.16 -1.96 23.12
C ILE A 67 12.15 -3.00 22.00
N ALA A 68 11.61 -4.18 22.28
CA ALA A 68 11.52 -5.25 21.29
C ALA A 68 10.62 -4.78 20.13
N PRO A 69 11.14 -4.71 18.89
CA PRO A 69 10.32 -4.35 17.74
C PRO A 69 9.33 -5.46 17.43
N MET A 70 8.13 -5.04 17.02
CA MET A 70 7.14 -5.92 16.44
C MET A 70 7.34 -5.92 14.93
N ALA A 71 7.07 -7.06 14.30
CA ALA A 71 7.19 -7.18 12.86
C ALA A 71 6.14 -8.16 12.32
N LYS A 72 5.73 -7.92 11.08
CA LYS A 72 4.86 -8.79 10.30
C LYS A 72 5.69 -9.62 9.32
N SER A 73 5.13 -10.72 8.81
CA SER A 73 5.86 -11.69 7.98
C SER A 73 6.32 -11.16 6.62
N ASN A 74 5.66 -10.15 6.05
CA ASN A 74 6.05 -9.53 4.79
C ASN A 74 5.36 -8.16 4.63
N LEU A 75 5.66 -7.43 3.54
CA LEU A 75 5.10 -6.08 3.29
C LEU A 75 3.56 -6.09 3.21
N GLN A 76 3.01 -7.22 2.79
CA GLN A 76 1.61 -7.43 2.43
C GLN A 76 0.73 -7.87 3.61
N ALA A 77 1.33 -8.43 4.67
CA ALA A 77 0.60 -8.85 5.86
C ALA A 77 -0.07 -7.65 6.57
N PRO A 78 -1.25 -7.83 7.18
CA PRO A 78 -1.91 -6.75 7.90
C PRO A 78 -1.17 -6.44 9.21
N ASP A 79 -1.17 -5.18 9.63
CA ASP A 79 -0.36 -4.75 10.78
C ASP A 79 -0.84 -5.32 12.13
N ASN A 80 -2.06 -5.88 12.18
CA ASN A 80 -2.59 -6.60 13.34
C ASN A 80 -2.03 -8.03 13.49
N SER A 81 -1.34 -8.57 12.48
CA SER A 81 -0.66 -9.87 12.56
C SER A 81 0.78 -9.76 13.07
N ALA A 82 1.15 -8.64 13.69
CA ALA A 82 2.52 -8.39 14.12
C ALA A 82 2.91 -9.29 15.30
N LEU A 83 4.07 -9.92 15.19
CA LEU A 83 4.70 -10.75 16.23
C LEU A 83 6.02 -10.10 16.68
N PRO A 84 6.55 -10.46 17.86
CA PRO A 84 7.87 -10.00 18.27
C PRO A 84 8.94 -10.43 17.26
N LEU A 85 9.71 -9.48 16.71
CA LEU A 85 10.71 -9.77 15.67
C LEU A 85 11.77 -10.78 16.14
N MET A 86 12.13 -10.74 17.43
CA MET A 86 13.06 -11.71 18.02
C MET A 86 12.57 -13.15 17.89
N ASP A 87 11.26 -13.39 18.00
CA ASP A 87 10.71 -14.74 17.94
C ASP A 87 10.74 -15.27 16.50
N MET A 88 10.40 -14.43 15.51
CA MET A 88 10.55 -14.77 14.09
C MET A 88 12.01 -15.06 13.71
N VAL A 89 12.97 -14.29 14.24
CA VAL A 89 14.40 -14.57 14.02
C VAL A 89 14.81 -15.89 14.65
N ARG A 90 14.32 -16.23 15.85
CA ARG A 90 14.62 -17.52 16.50
C ARG A 90 14.06 -18.68 15.70
N GLU A 91 12.85 -18.55 15.17
CA GLU A 91 12.24 -19.55 14.31
C GLU A 91 13.04 -19.75 13.01
N PHE A 92 13.46 -18.66 12.36
CA PHE A 92 14.36 -18.72 11.19
C PHE A 92 15.70 -19.39 11.52
N LEU A 93 16.31 -19.06 12.66
CA LEU A 93 17.57 -19.65 13.10
C LEU A 93 17.43 -21.14 13.45
N ALA A 94 16.26 -21.60 13.89
CA ALA A 94 15.98 -23.02 14.15
C ALA A 94 15.60 -23.81 12.87
N GLY A 95 14.94 -23.16 11.90
CA GLY A 95 14.44 -23.80 10.67
C GLY A 95 15.49 -24.02 9.57
N ASN A 96 15.03 -24.37 8.36
CA ASN A 96 15.90 -24.61 7.19
C ASN A 96 16.20 -23.35 6.37
N GLY A 97 15.70 -22.18 6.78
CA GLY A 97 15.93 -20.91 6.09
C GLY A 97 17.41 -20.54 5.99
N GLN A 98 17.79 -19.93 4.86
CA GLN A 98 19.17 -19.48 4.61
C GLN A 98 19.32 -17.96 4.64
N VAL A 99 18.33 -17.22 4.16
CA VAL A 99 18.36 -15.75 4.12
C VAL A 99 17.07 -15.21 4.74
N MET A 100 17.20 -14.28 5.68
CA MET A 100 16.09 -13.51 6.24
C MET A 100 16.30 -12.02 5.96
N LEU A 101 15.33 -11.38 5.32
CA LEU A 101 15.32 -9.95 5.04
C LEU A 101 14.45 -9.23 6.07
N ILE A 102 15.07 -8.34 6.85
CA ILE A 102 14.39 -7.49 7.83
C ILE A 102 14.21 -6.10 7.22
N LEU A 103 12.97 -5.76 6.93
CA LEU A 103 12.55 -4.50 6.38
C LEU A 103 12.02 -3.56 7.46
N GLY A 104 12.11 -2.27 7.19
CA GLY A 104 11.48 -1.24 7.99
C GLY A 104 11.88 0.14 7.53
N ASP A 105 11.10 1.14 7.89
CA ASP A 105 11.36 2.52 7.48
C ASP A 105 12.68 3.07 8.08
N SER A 106 13.15 4.18 7.53
CA SER A 106 14.29 4.91 8.10
C SER A 106 14.00 5.29 9.56
N GLY A 107 14.83 4.85 10.51
CA GLY A 107 14.61 5.08 11.94
C GLY A 107 13.74 4.05 12.67
N ALA A 108 13.22 3.01 11.99
CA ALA A 108 12.39 1.97 12.59
C ALA A 108 13.08 1.09 13.66
N GLY A 109 14.38 1.27 13.91
CA GLY A 109 15.13 0.49 14.92
C GLY A 109 15.85 -0.76 14.40
N LYS A 110 16.01 -0.93 13.07
CA LYS A 110 16.73 -2.07 12.45
C LYS A 110 18.15 -2.28 13.00
N SER A 111 18.98 -1.24 12.97
CA SER A 111 20.36 -1.31 13.48
C SER A 111 20.39 -1.55 14.99
N THR A 112 19.45 -0.96 15.73
CA THR A 112 19.27 -1.16 17.18
C THR A 112 18.98 -2.64 17.48
N PHE A 113 18.07 -3.24 16.72
CA PHE A 113 17.73 -4.66 16.80
C PHE A 113 18.92 -5.56 16.47
N ASN A 114 19.63 -5.31 15.36
CA ASN A 114 20.78 -6.13 14.96
C ASN A 114 21.89 -6.16 16.02
N ARG A 115 22.15 -5.02 16.68
CA ARG A 115 23.11 -4.94 17.79
C ARG A 115 22.64 -5.71 19.02
N HIS A 116 21.35 -5.62 19.35
CA HIS A 116 20.76 -6.39 20.44
C HIS A 116 20.78 -7.89 20.16
N LEU A 117 20.49 -8.29 18.92
CA LEU A 117 20.55 -9.68 18.46
C LEU A 117 21.96 -10.24 18.57
N GLU A 118 22.97 -9.51 18.08
CA GLU A 118 24.39 -9.90 18.23
C GLU A 118 24.74 -10.10 19.71
N TYR A 119 24.34 -9.18 20.59
CA TYR A 119 24.56 -9.29 22.03
C TYR A 119 23.90 -10.54 22.64
N GLN A 120 22.64 -10.82 22.31
CA GLN A 120 21.94 -12.01 22.80
C GLN A 120 22.60 -13.31 22.32
N LEU A 121 22.97 -13.38 21.03
CA LEU A 121 23.62 -14.55 20.46
C LEU A 121 24.99 -14.80 21.11
N TRP A 122 25.81 -13.75 21.32
CA TRP A 122 27.09 -13.91 22.02
C TRP A 122 26.93 -14.26 23.49
N THR A 123 25.92 -13.72 24.17
CA THR A 123 25.64 -14.05 25.57
C THR A 123 25.33 -15.54 25.73
N ASN A 124 24.53 -16.09 24.81
CA ASN A 124 24.10 -17.48 24.84
C ASN A 124 25.09 -18.45 24.15
N TYR A 125 26.13 -17.95 23.48
CA TYR A 125 27.10 -18.77 22.74
C TYR A 125 27.90 -19.71 23.66
N GLU A 126 27.86 -21.01 23.35
CA GLU A 126 28.74 -22.06 23.87
C GLU A 126 29.72 -22.58 22.80
N ALA A 127 30.81 -23.22 23.23
CA ALA A 127 31.84 -23.70 22.31
C ALA A 127 31.28 -24.77 21.37
N GLY A 128 31.41 -24.55 20.06
CA GLY A 128 30.82 -25.40 19.01
C GLY A 128 29.54 -24.84 18.39
N ASP A 129 28.89 -23.84 18.99
CA ASP A 129 27.67 -23.23 18.46
C ASP A 129 27.93 -22.44 17.16
N CYS A 130 26.83 -21.99 16.56
CA CYS A 130 26.86 -21.06 15.43
C CYS A 130 27.51 -19.74 15.85
N ILE A 131 28.41 -19.23 15.01
CA ILE A 131 29.19 -18.02 15.31
C ILE A 131 28.44 -16.79 14.78
N PRO A 132 27.98 -15.86 15.64
CA PRO A 132 27.36 -14.62 15.19
C PRO A 132 28.42 -13.62 14.71
N LEU A 133 28.19 -13.02 13.55
CA LEU A 133 29.09 -12.03 12.95
C LEU A 133 28.30 -10.82 12.46
N PHE A 134 28.41 -9.70 13.18
CA PHE A 134 27.84 -8.43 12.74
C PHE A 134 28.70 -7.76 11.66
N ILE A 135 28.02 -7.31 10.60
CA ILE A 135 28.62 -6.71 9.41
C ILE A 135 27.89 -5.41 9.10
N ASN A 136 28.60 -4.28 9.20
CA ASN A 136 28.10 -2.99 8.77
C ASN A 136 28.39 -2.82 7.26
N LEU A 137 27.44 -3.16 6.39
CA LEU A 137 27.65 -3.18 4.94
C LEU A 137 28.16 -1.85 4.37
N PRO A 138 27.66 -0.67 4.79
CA PRO A 138 28.13 0.62 4.30
C PRO A 138 29.61 0.92 4.62
N ALA A 139 30.23 0.18 5.54
CA ALA A 139 31.64 0.35 5.90
C ALA A 139 32.59 -0.45 5.01
N LEU A 140 32.06 -1.26 4.08
CA LEU A 140 32.82 -2.16 3.22
C LEU A 140 32.86 -1.64 1.78
N ASP A 141 34.01 -1.81 1.11
CA ASP A 141 34.19 -1.38 -0.28
C ASP A 141 33.61 -2.39 -1.29
N ARG A 142 33.72 -3.70 -1.02
CA ARG A 142 33.26 -4.80 -1.90
C ARG A 142 32.62 -5.96 -1.12
N PRO A 143 31.47 -5.72 -0.46
CA PRO A 143 30.78 -6.77 0.30
C PRO A 143 30.23 -7.92 -0.58
N ASP A 144 30.22 -7.76 -1.91
CA ASP A 144 29.84 -8.79 -2.88
C ASP A 144 30.89 -9.91 -3.02
N LYS A 145 32.11 -9.74 -2.47
CA LYS A 145 33.22 -10.70 -2.60
C LYS A 145 33.89 -11.01 -1.28
N ASP A 146 34.07 -12.30 -1.00
CA ASP A 146 34.80 -12.83 0.17
C ASP A 146 34.42 -12.19 1.52
N LEU A 147 33.14 -11.80 1.66
CA LEU A 147 32.60 -11.02 2.77
C LEU A 147 33.02 -11.53 4.16
N VAL A 148 32.85 -12.84 4.38
CA VAL A 148 33.16 -13.47 5.68
C VAL A 148 34.66 -13.47 5.96
N ALA A 149 35.49 -13.73 4.94
CA ALA A 149 36.94 -13.80 5.12
C ALA A 149 37.52 -12.41 5.41
N GLU A 150 37.08 -11.37 4.70
CA GLU A 150 37.51 -9.99 4.97
C GLU A 150 37.12 -9.52 6.37
N GLN A 151 35.88 -9.84 6.79
CA GLN A 151 35.42 -9.46 8.13
C GLN A 151 36.18 -10.20 9.25
N LEU A 152 36.50 -11.49 9.07
CA LEU A 152 37.30 -12.23 10.04
C LEU A 152 38.74 -11.70 10.11
N ARG A 153 39.34 -11.29 8.99
CA ARG A 153 40.65 -10.59 9.00
C ARG A 153 40.60 -9.28 9.77
N TYR A 154 39.51 -8.52 9.61
CA TYR A 154 39.29 -7.29 10.37
C TYR A 154 39.18 -7.56 11.89
N CYS A 155 38.68 -8.74 12.26
CA CYS A 155 38.62 -9.21 13.65
C CYS A 155 39.92 -9.92 14.11
N ASP A 156 41.05 -9.72 13.43
CA ASP A 156 42.38 -10.28 13.75
C ASP A 156 42.49 -11.82 13.69
N PHE A 157 41.67 -12.50 12.88
CA PHE A 157 41.82 -13.95 12.63
C PHE A 157 42.92 -14.24 11.62
N SER A 158 43.71 -15.30 11.86
CA SER A 158 44.73 -15.77 10.93
C SER A 158 44.12 -16.55 9.76
N GLU A 159 44.84 -16.64 8.62
CA GLU A 159 44.38 -17.41 7.46
C GLU A 159 44.16 -18.90 7.76
N GLU A 160 44.92 -19.47 8.70
CA GLU A 160 44.73 -20.85 9.17
C GLU A 160 43.41 -21.01 9.95
N GLN A 161 43.11 -20.05 10.85
CA GLN A 161 41.85 -20.02 11.60
C GLN A 161 40.64 -19.81 10.66
N ILE A 162 40.76 -18.91 9.69
CA ILE A 162 39.71 -18.65 8.69
C ILE A 162 39.43 -19.91 7.87
N ARG A 163 40.47 -20.65 7.47
CA ARG A 163 40.32 -21.91 6.73
C ARG A 163 39.61 -22.98 7.57
N ASP A 164 39.94 -23.07 8.85
CA ASP A 164 39.31 -24.01 9.77
C ASP A 164 37.82 -23.69 9.99
N LEU A 165 37.51 -22.42 10.27
CA LEU A 165 36.13 -21.93 10.41
C LEU A 165 35.29 -22.22 9.17
N LYS A 166 35.86 -22.03 7.97
CA LYS A 166 35.17 -22.26 6.70
C LYS A 166 34.76 -23.71 6.45
N LEU A 167 35.53 -24.67 6.98
CA LEU A 167 35.29 -26.10 6.77
C LEU A 167 34.39 -26.71 7.84
N HIS A 168 34.47 -26.21 9.08
CA HIS A 168 33.92 -26.92 10.24
C HIS A 168 32.82 -26.17 11.01
N ARG A 169 32.57 -24.88 10.73
CA ARG A 169 31.65 -24.06 11.52
C ARG A 169 30.56 -23.40 10.69
N GLN A 170 29.38 -23.26 11.29
CA GLN A 170 28.28 -22.48 10.77
C GLN A 170 28.32 -21.06 11.34
N LEU A 171 28.04 -20.05 10.51
CA LEU A 171 27.97 -18.65 10.93
C LEU A 171 26.57 -18.06 10.76
N VAL A 172 26.23 -17.12 11.63
CA VAL A 172 25.06 -16.25 11.49
C VAL A 172 25.56 -14.86 11.12
N LEU A 173 25.39 -14.47 9.87
CA LEU A 173 25.78 -13.15 9.37
C LEU A 173 24.65 -12.16 9.66
N ILE A 174 24.94 -11.11 10.44
CA ILE A 174 24.00 -10.03 10.73
C ILE A 174 24.45 -8.81 9.93
N CYS A 175 23.94 -8.69 8.70
CA CYS A 175 24.30 -7.65 7.75
C CYS A 175 23.36 -6.44 7.91
N ASP A 176 23.93 -5.29 8.29
CA ASP A 176 23.18 -4.06 8.50
C ASP A 176 23.40 -3.04 7.36
N GLY A 177 22.31 -2.44 6.88
CA GLY A 177 22.33 -1.30 5.96
C GLY A 177 22.59 -1.66 4.48
N TYR A 178 21.86 -2.62 3.93
CA TYR A 178 22.00 -3.00 2.51
C TYR A 178 21.74 -1.82 1.56
N ASP A 179 20.67 -1.05 1.79
CA ASP A 179 20.33 0.16 1.00
C ASP A 179 21.43 1.22 1.05
N GLU A 180 22.07 1.38 2.21
CA GLU A 180 23.14 2.36 2.43
C GLU A 180 24.47 1.94 1.79
N SER A 181 24.63 0.67 1.45
CA SER A 181 25.83 0.12 0.78
C SER A 181 25.80 0.26 -0.75
N GLN A 182 24.68 0.70 -1.33
CA GLN A 182 24.44 0.83 -2.78
C GLN A 182 24.64 -0.48 -3.56
N LEU A 183 24.45 -1.62 -2.89
CA LEU A 183 24.47 -2.91 -3.56
C LEU A 183 23.16 -3.14 -4.32
N ASN A 184 23.30 -3.61 -5.55
CA ASN A 184 22.19 -4.14 -6.34
C ASN A 184 22.31 -5.66 -6.56
N SER A 185 23.30 -6.29 -5.90
CA SER A 185 23.67 -7.68 -6.10
C SER A 185 23.20 -8.58 -4.96
N ASN A 186 22.89 -9.82 -5.30
CA ASN A 186 22.50 -10.85 -4.34
C ASN A 186 23.70 -11.38 -3.55
N LEU A 187 23.87 -10.91 -2.32
CA LEU A 187 25.01 -11.21 -1.45
C LEU A 187 25.20 -12.72 -1.23
N HIS A 188 24.11 -13.48 -1.14
CA HIS A 188 24.17 -14.93 -0.98
C HIS A 188 24.77 -15.61 -2.21
N THR A 189 24.29 -15.19 -3.39
CA THR A 189 24.75 -15.73 -4.67
C THR A 189 26.18 -15.30 -5.01
N THR A 190 26.52 -14.02 -4.82
CA THR A 190 27.85 -13.48 -5.19
C THR A 190 28.97 -14.02 -4.30
N ASN A 191 28.70 -14.21 -3.00
CA ASN A 191 29.66 -14.82 -2.07
C ASN A 191 29.65 -16.35 -2.08
N VAL A 192 28.78 -16.97 -2.90
CA VAL A 192 28.74 -18.41 -3.13
C VAL A 192 28.50 -19.18 -1.82
N PHE A 193 27.58 -18.69 -0.99
CA PHE A 193 27.26 -19.29 0.30
C PHE A 193 26.54 -20.64 0.15
N ASN A 194 26.70 -21.51 1.17
CA ASN A 194 26.04 -22.81 1.28
C ASN A 194 26.25 -23.76 0.09
N ARG A 195 27.37 -23.61 -0.62
CA ARG A 195 27.83 -24.56 -1.66
C ARG A 195 28.90 -25.51 -1.10
N PRO A 196 29.09 -26.70 -1.69
CA PRO A 196 30.12 -27.64 -1.25
C PRO A 196 31.51 -26.99 -1.19
N GLY A 197 32.17 -27.08 -0.03
CA GLY A 197 33.49 -26.48 0.22
C GLY A 197 33.51 -24.95 0.39
N LYS A 198 32.34 -24.31 0.55
CA LYS A 198 32.17 -22.88 0.84
C LYS A 198 31.59 -22.67 2.23
N TRP A 199 31.45 -21.40 2.65
CA TRP A 199 30.94 -21.03 3.96
C TRP A 199 29.52 -21.56 4.19
N ASN A 200 29.29 -22.19 5.34
CA ASN A 200 27.97 -22.56 5.83
C ASN A 200 27.41 -21.40 6.66
N VAL A 201 26.39 -20.70 6.16
CA VAL A 201 25.88 -19.47 6.77
C VAL A 201 24.36 -19.37 6.73
N LYS A 202 23.81 -18.75 7.78
CA LYS A 202 22.51 -18.09 7.74
C LYS A 202 22.74 -16.59 7.67
N VAL A 203 22.01 -15.89 6.79
CA VAL A 203 22.21 -14.46 6.55
C VAL A 203 20.95 -13.70 6.96
N LEU A 204 21.09 -12.77 7.91
CA LEU A 204 20.10 -11.75 8.21
C LEU A 204 20.55 -10.45 7.55
N ILE A 205 19.69 -9.84 6.75
CA ILE A 205 19.99 -8.61 6.02
C ILE A 205 18.95 -7.57 6.39
N THR A 206 19.36 -6.37 6.80
CA THR A 206 18.43 -5.25 6.95
C THR A 206 18.44 -4.35 5.72
N CYS A 207 17.27 -3.89 5.33
CA CYS A 207 17.08 -2.93 4.24
C CYS A 207 15.92 -1.99 4.56
N ARG A 208 15.94 -0.78 3.99
CA ARG A 208 14.78 0.12 4.04
C ARG A 208 13.74 -0.25 2.98
N THR A 209 12.50 -0.32 3.42
CA THR A 209 11.29 -0.56 2.61
C THR A 209 11.23 0.32 1.35
N GLN A 210 11.45 1.62 1.52
CA GLN A 210 11.35 2.63 0.47
C GLN A 210 12.43 2.55 -0.63
N TYR A 211 13.49 1.76 -0.46
CA TYR A 211 14.56 1.59 -1.45
C TYR A 211 14.43 0.28 -2.25
N LEU A 212 13.34 -0.46 -2.04
CA LEU A 212 13.05 -1.68 -2.78
C LEU A 212 12.37 -1.37 -4.12
N GLY A 213 12.86 -1.98 -5.19
CA GLY A 213 12.16 -2.03 -6.48
C GLY A 213 11.12 -3.15 -6.52
N PRO A 214 10.27 -3.23 -7.56
CA PRO A 214 9.24 -4.26 -7.69
C PRO A 214 9.80 -5.70 -7.65
N ASP A 215 11.05 -5.92 -8.09
CA ASP A 215 11.70 -7.23 -8.15
C ASP A 215 12.78 -7.42 -7.06
N TYR A 216 12.68 -6.71 -5.93
CA TYR A 216 13.74 -6.71 -4.92
C TYR A 216 14.04 -8.11 -4.35
N ARG A 217 13.07 -9.02 -4.33
CA ARG A 217 13.25 -10.38 -3.79
C ARG A 217 14.38 -11.13 -4.52
N ASP A 218 14.61 -10.85 -5.80
CA ASP A 218 15.71 -11.46 -6.57
C ASP A 218 17.10 -11.02 -6.09
N CYS A 219 17.18 -9.84 -5.46
CA CYS A 219 18.39 -9.34 -4.82
C CYS A 219 18.71 -10.07 -3.50
N PHE A 220 17.81 -10.88 -2.94
CA PHE A 220 18.03 -11.52 -1.63
C PHE A 220 17.79 -13.03 -1.63
N ALA A 221 16.87 -13.53 -2.43
CA ALA A 221 16.48 -14.94 -2.44
C ALA A 221 17.67 -15.86 -2.82
N PRO A 222 17.93 -16.94 -2.07
CA PRO A 222 18.93 -17.95 -2.45
C PRO A 222 18.62 -18.55 -3.82
N LYS A 223 19.63 -18.86 -4.63
CA LYS A 223 19.46 -19.58 -5.91
C LYS A 223 19.88 -21.04 -5.77
N ALA A 224 19.01 -21.97 -6.18
CA ALA A 224 19.24 -23.41 -6.07
C ALA A 224 20.35 -23.89 -7.03
N SER A 225 21.11 -24.91 -6.63
CA SER A 225 22.16 -25.51 -7.46
C SER A 225 21.56 -26.42 -8.54
N GLY A 226 21.47 -25.93 -9.79
CA GLY A 226 21.02 -26.68 -10.97
C GLY A 226 21.28 -25.92 -12.28
N GLN A 227 21.07 -26.56 -13.44
CA GLN A 227 21.31 -25.98 -14.78
C GLN A 227 20.49 -24.71 -15.09
N TYR A 228 19.45 -24.41 -14.30
CA TYR A 228 18.49 -23.34 -14.56
C TYR A 228 18.45 -22.20 -13.53
N ASN A 229 19.37 -22.15 -12.54
CA ASN A 229 19.50 -21.05 -11.56
C ASN A 229 18.16 -20.48 -11.00
N ARG A 230 17.18 -21.34 -10.66
CA ARG A 230 15.90 -20.90 -10.11
C ARG A 230 16.06 -20.35 -8.68
N ALA A 231 15.33 -19.30 -8.35
CA ALA A 231 15.23 -18.78 -6.98
C ALA A 231 14.55 -19.83 -6.09
N ALA A 232 15.09 -20.03 -4.89
CA ALA A 232 14.60 -20.95 -3.87
C ALA A 232 13.88 -20.16 -2.77
N TYR A 233 12.70 -19.63 -3.09
CA TYR A 233 11.94 -18.79 -2.16
C TYR A 233 11.56 -19.51 -0.86
N GLY A 234 11.47 -20.85 -0.84
CA GLY A 234 11.29 -21.63 0.39
C GLY A 234 12.46 -21.56 1.40
N LEU A 235 13.63 -21.04 0.99
CA LEU A 235 14.78 -20.79 1.87
C LEU A 235 14.93 -19.30 2.26
N PHE A 236 14.02 -18.45 1.79
CA PHE A 236 14.00 -17.01 1.99
C PHE A 236 12.84 -16.63 2.92
N HIS A 237 13.13 -15.84 3.94
CA HIS A 237 12.13 -15.33 4.88
C HIS A 237 12.17 -13.81 4.90
N GLU A 238 11.04 -13.20 5.19
CA GLU A 238 10.92 -11.76 5.33
C GLU A 238 10.37 -11.42 6.73
N ALA A 239 10.69 -10.23 7.20
CA ALA A 239 10.02 -9.64 8.34
C ALA A 239 10.02 -8.13 8.16
N VAL A 240 8.87 -7.47 8.36
CA VAL A 240 8.72 -6.02 8.22
C VAL A 240 8.41 -5.43 9.58
N ILE A 241 9.31 -4.60 10.10
CA ILE A 241 9.12 -3.90 11.37
C ILE A 241 7.89 -2.99 11.27
N THR A 242 6.95 -3.19 12.18
CA THR A 242 5.76 -2.35 12.28
C THR A 242 6.06 -1.10 13.13
N PRO A 243 5.36 0.03 12.89
CA PRO A 243 5.48 1.21 13.74
C PRO A 243 5.14 0.91 15.19
N PHE A 244 5.72 1.65 16.13
CA PHE A 244 5.44 1.44 17.56
C PHE A 244 3.95 1.61 17.87
N THR A 245 3.45 0.73 18.74
CA THR A 245 2.16 0.89 19.39
C THR A 245 2.24 1.96 20.47
N LYS A 246 1.08 2.47 20.91
CA LYS A 246 1.02 3.41 22.03
C LYS A 246 1.70 2.84 23.29
N ASP A 247 1.48 1.56 23.56
CA ASP A 247 2.09 0.87 24.72
C ASP A 247 3.62 0.81 24.60
N GLN A 248 4.16 0.53 23.41
CA GLN A 248 5.62 0.55 23.18
C GLN A 248 6.21 1.95 23.38
N ILE A 249 5.50 3.00 22.98
CA ILE A 249 5.90 4.40 23.21
C ILE A 249 5.92 4.70 24.71
N GLU A 250 4.88 4.29 25.46
CA GLU A 250 4.83 4.50 26.91
C GLU A 250 5.99 3.81 27.64
N VAL A 251 6.32 2.57 27.27
CA VAL A 251 7.47 1.85 27.83
C VAL A 251 8.79 2.50 27.43
N TYR A 252 8.88 3.05 26.21
CA TYR A 252 10.06 3.79 25.76
C TYR A 252 10.29 5.04 26.62
N VAL A 253 9.25 5.86 26.83
CA VAL A 253 9.32 7.08 27.65
C VAL A 253 9.69 6.74 29.09
N ASP A 254 9.11 5.69 29.65
CA ASP A 254 9.39 5.23 31.02
C ASP A 254 10.87 4.88 31.24
N LYS A 255 11.51 4.23 30.25
CA LYS A 255 12.96 3.94 30.28
C LYS A 255 13.83 5.14 29.92
N TYR A 256 13.29 6.12 29.21
CA TYR A 256 14.02 7.27 28.70
C TYR A 256 14.19 8.38 29.75
N VAL A 257 13.13 8.69 30.52
CA VAL A 257 13.13 9.75 31.56
C VAL A 257 14.28 9.59 32.58
N PRO A 258 14.62 8.38 33.08
CA PRO A 258 15.67 8.22 34.10
C PRO A 258 17.11 8.37 33.59
N LEU A 259 17.36 8.45 32.27
CA LEU A 259 18.71 8.42 31.72
C LEU A 259 19.55 9.66 32.07
N GLU A 260 18.88 10.80 32.25
CA GLU A 260 19.51 12.08 32.58
C GLU A 260 18.61 12.84 33.56
N PRO A 261 19.17 13.71 34.42
CA PRO A 261 18.36 14.57 35.28
C PRO A 261 17.54 15.54 34.42
N ARG A 262 16.25 15.23 34.24
CA ARG A 262 15.28 15.97 33.41
C ARG A 262 14.20 16.60 34.29
N THR A 263 13.60 17.68 33.78
CA THR A 263 12.54 18.42 34.48
C THR A 263 11.15 17.81 34.31
N TRP A 264 10.92 17.07 33.22
CA TRP A 264 9.62 16.49 32.87
C TRP A 264 9.50 15.03 33.31
N VAL A 265 8.30 14.65 33.78
CA VAL A 265 7.95 13.27 34.12
C VAL A 265 7.27 12.55 32.94
N LYS A 266 7.04 11.24 33.07
CA LYS A 266 6.40 10.41 32.03
C LYS A 266 5.05 10.98 31.59
N GLU A 267 4.24 11.40 32.56
CA GLU A 267 2.90 11.93 32.34
C GLU A 267 2.95 13.21 31.48
N ASP A 268 3.92 14.10 31.74
CA ASP A 268 4.12 15.33 30.96
C ASP A 268 4.39 15.01 29.49
N TYR A 269 5.30 14.07 29.21
CA TYR A 269 5.61 13.67 27.84
C TYR A 269 4.40 13.04 27.13
N MET A 270 3.71 12.10 27.80
CA MET A 270 2.58 11.38 27.19
C MET A 270 1.39 12.29 26.92
N GLU A 271 1.08 13.22 27.83
CA GLU A 271 0.04 14.23 27.61
C GLU A 271 0.38 15.10 26.40
N ARG A 272 1.64 15.54 26.26
CA ARG A 272 2.07 16.42 25.16
C ARG A 272 2.10 15.72 23.81
N LEU A 273 2.52 14.46 23.77
CA LEU A 273 2.46 13.65 22.54
C LEU A 273 1.02 13.44 22.06
N ALA A 274 0.07 13.26 22.98
CA ALA A 274 -1.35 13.05 22.64
C ALA A 274 -2.09 14.34 22.28
N THR A 275 -1.71 15.48 22.86
CA THR A 275 -2.39 16.77 22.64
C THR A 275 -1.89 17.51 21.40
N THR A 276 -0.69 17.21 20.90
CA THR A 276 -0.13 17.86 19.71
C THR A 276 -0.62 17.16 18.43
N PRO A 277 -1.29 17.87 17.51
CA PRO A 277 -1.78 17.27 16.26
C PRO A 277 -0.67 16.59 15.45
N ASN A 278 -0.96 15.41 14.88
CA ASN A 278 -0.08 14.59 14.03
C ASN A 278 1.24 14.11 14.65
N LEU A 279 1.60 14.57 15.85
CA LEU A 279 2.86 14.19 16.49
C LEU A 279 2.85 12.72 16.91
N MET A 280 1.72 12.22 17.43
CA MET A 280 1.59 10.84 17.87
C MET A 280 1.88 9.83 16.74
N ASP A 281 1.43 10.14 15.52
CA ASP A 281 1.68 9.31 14.34
C ASP A 281 3.14 9.36 13.90
N LEU A 282 3.77 10.54 13.99
CA LEU A 282 5.17 10.74 13.65
C LEU A 282 6.11 9.98 14.60
N VAL A 283 5.81 9.97 15.91
CA VAL A 283 6.64 9.32 16.94
C VAL A 283 6.43 7.80 17.03
N ARG A 284 5.57 7.21 16.19
CA ARG A 284 5.56 5.75 16.02
C ARG A 284 6.87 5.24 15.41
N ASN A 285 7.65 6.13 14.80
CA ASN A 285 9.04 5.88 14.43
C ASN A 285 9.96 6.11 15.65
N PRO A 286 10.71 5.09 16.12
CA PRO A 286 11.53 5.19 17.33
C PRO A 286 12.60 6.30 17.31
N PHE A 287 13.19 6.54 16.14
CA PHE A 287 14.15 7.63 15.99
C PHE A 287 13.47 8.99 16.14
N LEU A 288 12.33 9.19 15.49
CA LEU A 288 11.55 10.45 15.61
C LEU A 288 10.99 10.65 17.03
N LEU A 289 10.60 9.57 17.72
CA LEU A 289 10.24 9.62 19.14
C LEU A 289 11.39 10.19 19.97
N THR A 290 12.61 9.70 19.77
CA THR A 290 13.78 10.20 20.50
C THR A 290 14.01 11.69 20.24
N LEU A 291 13.97 12.09 18.96
CA LEU A 291 14.10 13.51 18.57
C LEU A 291 13.00 14.37 19.21
N ALA A 292 11.76 13.88 19.24
CA ALA A 292 10.64 14.58 19.85
C ALA A 292 10.83 14.75 21.35
N LEU A 293 11.18 13.68 22.08
CA LEU A 293 11.39 13.76 23.53
C LEU A 293 12.54 14.70 23.90
N GLU A 294 13.55 14.86 23.04
CA GLU A 294 14.64 15.82 23.25
C GLU A 294 14.23 17.27 22.95
N ALA A 295 13.44 17.49 21.89
CA ALA A 295 13.05 18.82 21.46
C ALA A 295 11.88 19.41 22.28
N LEU A 296 10.91 18.58 22.67
CA LEU A 296 9.61 19.00 23.23
C LEU A 296 9.69 19.97 24.43
N PRO A 297 10.55 19.75 25.44
CA PRO A 297 10.63 20.67 26.58
C PRO A 297 10.93 22.11 26.18
N SER A 298 11.85 22.30 25.23
CA SER A 298 12.24 23.63 24.75
C SER A 298 11.17 24.31 23.88
N VAL A 299 10.38 23.53 23.14
CA VAL A 299 9.29 24.04 22.31
C VAL A 299 8.13 24.54 23.16
N VAL A 300 7.80 23.81 24.22
CA VAL A 300 6.69 24.16 25.13
C VAL A 300 7.02 25.40 25.97
N GLU A 301 8.26 25.54 26.44
CA GLU A 301 8.67 26.74 27.18
C GLU A 301 8.63 28.03 26.32
N SER A 302 8.69 27.91 25.00
CA SER A 302 8.77 29.05 24.07
C SER A 302 7.43 29.49 23.45
N ARG A 303 6.33 28.72 23.61
CA ARG A 303 5.03 29.03 22.98
C ARG A 303 3.82 28.77 23.89
N ALA A 304 2.90 29.74 23.94
CA ALA A 304 1.72 29.71 24.83
C ALA A 304 0.46 29.01 24.28
N ASP A 305 0.35 28.76 22.96
CA ASP A 305 -0.81 28.12 22.32
C ASP A 305 -0.34 27.00 21.37
N LEU A 306 -0.48 25.75 21.83
CA LEU A 306 0.06 24.56 21.19
C LEU A 306 -0.92 23.89 20.21
N SER A 307 -2.21 24.25 20.27
CA SER A 307 -3.25 23.75 19.35
C SER A 307 -3.01 24.15 17.89
N LYS A 308 -2.16 25.15 17.67
CA LYS A 308 -1.72 25.66 16.36
C LYS A 308 -0.38 25.09 15.90
N LEU A 309 0.31 24.27 16.71
CA LEU A 309 1.53 23.59 16.26
C LEU A 309 1.15 22.40 15.39
N HIS A 310 1.39 22.53 14.09
CA HIS A 310 1.33 21.43 13.15
C HIS A 310 2.75 20.89 12.94
N VAL A 311 3.21 20.01 13.82
CA VAL A 311 4.61 19.54 13.81
C VAL A 311 4.84 18.58 12.65
N THR A 312 5.46 19.08 11.58
CA THR A 312 5.95 18.23 10.48
C THR A 312 7.26 17.53 10.86
N ARG A 313 7.68 16.55 10.06
CA ARG A 313 8.98 15.90 10.26
C ARG A 313 10.10 16.92 10.14
N VAL A 314 10.05 17.79 9.13
CA VAL A 314 11.07 18.84 8.92
C VAL A 314 11.20 19.75 10.15
N GLU A 315 10.09 20.23 10.71
CA GLU A 315 10.12 21.10 11.90
C GLU A 315 10.70 20.41 13.14
N LEU A 316 10.47 19.10 13.29
CA LEU A 316 11.06 18.30 14.36
C LEU A 316 12.58 18.29 14.27
N TYR A 317 13.14 18.06 13.08
CA TYR A 317 14.58 18.08 12.86
C TYR A 317 15.16 19.48 13.02
N ASP A 318 14.49 20.52 12.51
CA ASP A 318 14.91 21.92 12.68
C ASP A 318 15.07 22.29 14.15
N THR A 319 14.08 21.91 14.95
CA THR A 319 14.06 22.16 16.39
C THR A 319 15.16 21.37 17.10
N PHE A 320 15.28 20.08 16.79
CA PHE A 320 16.28 19.21 17.37
C PHE A 320 17.71 19.69 17.07
N VAL A 321 18.03 20.03 15.82
CA VAL A 321 19.35 20.50 15.42
C VAL A 321 19.74 21.79 16.14
N LYS A 322 18.80 22.76 16.24
CA LYS A 322 19.03 24.02 16.97
C LYS A 322 19.29 23.76 18.45
N HIS A 323 18.49 22.88 19.06
CA HIS A 323 18.66 22.49 20.47
C HIS A 323 20.04 21.85 20.70
N TRP A 324 20.40 20.85 19.89
CA TRP A 324 21.68 20.13 19.99
C TRP A 324 22.88 21.07 19.89
N LEU A 325 22.89 21.98 18.92
CA LEU A 325 23.97 22.95 18.75
C LEU A 325 24.02 23.94 19.92
N GLY A 326 22.87 24.37 20.45
CA GLY A 326 22.79 25.25 21.63
C GLY A 326 23.31 24.59 22.92
N VAL A 327 23.07 23.29 23.11
CA VAL A 327 23.67 22.52 24.23
C VAL A 327 25.19 22.42 24.07
N ASN A 328 25.67 22.07 22.88
CA ASN A 328 27.10 21.93 22.63
C ASN A 328 27.86 23.25 22.69
N LYS A 329 27.22 24.36 22.29
CA LYS A 329 27.74 25.72 22.45
C LYS A 329 28.01 26.04 23.92
N ARG A 330 27.03 25.81 24.81
CA ARG A 330 27.18 26.01 26.26
C ARG A 330 28.31 25.14 26.83
N ARG A 331 28.36 23.87 26.45
CA ARG A 331 29.43 22.94 26.86
C ARG A 331 30.82 23.42 26.46
N LEU A 332 30.98 23.98 25.25
CA LEU A 332 32.26 24.51 24.78
C LEU A 332 32.66 25.79 25.51
N GLN A 333 31.70 26.65 25.88
CA GLN A 333 31.96 27.87 26.66
C GLN A 333 32.42 27.58 28.09
N GLU A 334 32.03 26.45 28.66
CA GLU A 334 32.41 26.01 30.01
C GLU A 334 33.76 25.29 30.07
N GLN A 335 34.36 24.93 28.92
CA GLN A 335 35.64 24.20 28.88
C GLN A 335 36.87 25.12 28.99
N THR A 336 37.88 24.66 29.72
CA THR A 336 39.19 25.34 29.80
C THR A 336 40.03 25.08 28.53
N LEU A 337 40.14 26.07 27.64
CA LEU A 337 40.88 25.98 26.38
C LEU A 337 42.24 26.71 26.45
N LYS A 338 43.19 26.30 25.60
CA LYS A 338 44.48 27.00 25.39
C LYS A 338 44.30 28.21 24.48
N ASP A 339 45.15 29.24 24.61
CA ASP A 339 45.03 30.55 23.95
C ASP A 339 44.62 30.49 22.46
N GLY A 340 45.32 29.72 21.61
CA GLY A 340 45.00 29.64 20.17
C GLY A 340 43.69 28.93 19.81
N LYS A 341 43.12 28.12 20.72
CA LYS A 341 41.77 27.52 20.56
C LYS A 341 40.69 28.44 21.14
N LEU A 342 41.05 29.28 22.11
CA LEU A 342 40.14 30.23 22.74
C LEU A 342 39.76 31.37 21.79
N ASP A 343 40.72 31.88 21.02
CA ASP A 343 40.48 32.96 20.06
C ASP A 343 39.56 32.50 18.92
N ALA A 344 39.84 31.32 18.35
CA ALA A 344 38.96 30.64 17.38
C ALA A 344 37.51 30.47 17.88
N LEU A 345 37.33 30.02 19.12
CA LEU A 345 35.99 29.88 19.71
C LEU A 345 35.27 31.23 19.86
N LYS A 346 36.00 32.31 20.22
CA LYS A 346 35.41 33.65 20.36
C LYS A 346 34.94 34.20 19.01
N GLU A 347 35.74 34.03 17.95
CA GLU A 347 35.36 34.43 16.60
C GLU A 347 34.09 33.67 16.15
N LEU A 348 34.08 32.34 16.33
CA LEU A 348 32.95 31.52 15.91
C LEU A 348 31.65 31.80 16.70
N LEU A 349 31.77 32.23 17.96
CA LEU A 349 30.64 32.71 18.76
C LEU A 349 30.12 34.08 18.29
N ALA A 350 31.02 34.99 17.90
CA ALA A 350 30.65 36.30 17.36
C ALA A 350 29.94 36.18 16.00
N ASP A 351 30.37 35.23 15.17
CA ASP A 351 29.83 34.97 13.83
C ASP A 351 28.56 34.11 13.82
N GLY A 352 28.04 33.71 14.99
CA GLY A 352 26.82 32.90 15.11
C GLY A 352 27.09 31.40 15.05
N PHE A 353 27.50 30.83 16.18
CA PHE A 353 27.87 29.41 16.33
C PHE A 353 26.84 28.42 15.77
N GLU A 354 25.55 28.61 16.09
CA GLU A 354 24.49 27.70 15.67
C GLU A 354 24.29 27.73 14.14
N GLN A 355 24.34 28.91 13.52
CA GLN A 355 24.21 29.07 12.07
C GLN A 355 25.42 28.44 11.34
N ASN A 356 26.63 28.69 11.84
CA ASN A 356 27.85 28.07 11.32
C ASN A 356 27.83 26.54 11.47
N GLY A 357 27.31 26.02 12.59
CA GLY A 357 27.12 24.58 12.80
C GLY A 357 26.11 23.94 11.85
N ILE A 358 25.00 24.62 11.54
CA ILE A 358 24.04 24.17 10.54
C ILE A 358 24.67 24.20 9.15
N GLN A 359 25.34 25.30 8.79
CA GLN A 359 25.97 25.46 7.47
C GLN A 359 27.07 24.43 7.24
N PHE A 360 27.89 24.14 8.26
CA PHE A 360 28.91 23.10 8.22
C PHE A 360 28.31 21.72 7.90
N GLN A 361 27.25 21.32 8.62
CA GLN A 361 26.59 20.02 8.41
C GLN A 361 25.87 19.94 7.05
N ARG A 362 25.27 21.04 6.58
CA ARG A 362 24.68 21.14 5.23
C ARG A 362 25.73 20.93 4.14
N ASN A 363 26.86 21.63 4.25
CA ASN A 363 27.95 21.52 3.27
C ASN A 363 28.58 20.12 3.30
N LEU A 364 28.73 19.51 4.48
CA LEU A 364 29.21 18.14 4.61
C LEU A 364 28.25 17.15 3.96
N ALA A 365 26.94 17.30 4.18
CA ALA A 365 25.93 16.46 3.55
C ALA A 365 25.97 16.57 2.03
N ALA A 366 26.04 17.79 1.49
CA ALA A 366 26.20 18.03 0.05
C ALA A 366 27.46 17.37 -0.52
N ALA A 367 28.59 17.52 0.15
CA ALA A 367 29.85 16.89 -0.26
C ALA A 367 29.75 15.36 -0.27
N ILE A 368 29.09 14.74 0.73
CA ILE A 368 28.87 13.28 0.75
C ILE A 368 28.03 12.82 -0.45
N PHE A 369 26.95 13.54 -0.77
CA PHE A 369 26.09 13.21 -1.91
C PHE A 369 26.76 13.39 -3.27
N TRP A 370 27.65 14.38 -3.41
CA TRP A 370 28.32 14.68 -4.68
C TRP A 370 29.62 13.90 -4.88
N GLU A 371 30.44 13.76 -3.85
CA GLU A 371 31.79 13.18 -3.96
C GLU A 371 31.82 11.67 -3.65
N GLN A 372 30.80 11.14 -2.97
CA GLN A 372 30.71 9.73 -2.58
C GLN A 372 29.37 9.09 -2.94
N ASP A 373 28.65 9.69 -3.89
CA ASP A 373 27.33 9.24 -4.35
C ASP A 373 26.31 9.07 -3.21
N GLY A 374 26.53 9.73 -2.08
CA GLY A 374 25.67 9.62 -0.91
C GLY A 374 25.98 8.40 -0.07
N ARG A 375 27.18 7.81 -0.09
CA ARG A 375 27.57 6.78 0.92
C ARG A 375 27.78 7.43 2.29
N PRO A 376 27.15 6.93 3.38
CA PRO A 376 27.10 7.67 4.65
C PRO A 376 28.40 7.67 5.46
N ILE A 377 29.38 6.82 5.12
CA ILE A 377 30.61 6.65 5.89
C ILE A 377 31.78 7.31 5.17
N VAL A 378 32.39 8.29 5.84
CA VAL A 378 33.58 9.00 5.38
C VAL A 378 34.81 8.49 6.12
N ASP A 379 35.66 7.69 5.46
CA ASP A 379 36.99 7.37 5.99
C ASP A 379 37.94 8.55 5.77
N TYR A 380 38.53 9.07 6.85
CA TYR A 380 39.46 10.19 6.82
C TYR A 380 40.75 9.89 7.59
N SER A 381 41.87 9.96 6.88
CA SER A 381 43.21 9.96 7.45
C SER A 381 43.93 11.25 7.07
N HIS A 382 44.30 12.07 8.07
CA HIS A 382 44.97 13.35 7.83
C HIS A 382 46.21 13.24 6.93
N ARG A 383 46.95 12.12 6.98
CA ARG A 383 48.13 11.95 6.11
C ARG A 383 47.77 11.77 4.63
N ARG A 384 46.62 11.15 4.34
CA ARG A 384 46.18 10.82 2.97
C ARG A 384 45.24 11.89 2.39
N ASP A 385 44.34 12.40 3.22
CA ASP A 385 43.14 13.09 2.75
C ASP A 385 43.17 14.61 2.99
N LYS A 386 44.26 15.18 3.52
CA LYS A 386 44.34 16.61 3.87
C LYS A 386 44.00 17.54 2.69
N THR A 387 44.39 17.17 1.48
CA THR A 387 44.15 17.97 0.26
C THR A 387 42.88 17.58 -0.49
N SER A 388 42.12 16.62 0.02
CA SER A 388 40.81 16.23 -0.55
C SER A 388 39.70 17.10 0.03
N TRP A 389 38.49 17.01 -0.54
CA TRP A 389 37.29 17.64 0.04
C TRP A 389 37.07 17.25 1.51
N LYS A 390 37.51 16.06 1.93
CA LYS A 390 37.41 15.59 3.32
C LYS A 390 38.26 16.43 4.28
N GLY A 391 39.38 16.98 3.81
CA GLY A 391 40.26 17.84 4.61
C GLY A 391 39.54 19.10 5.12
N VAL A 392 38.57 19.62 4.36
CA VAL A 392 37.76 20.80 4.70
C VAL A 392 36.89 20.53 5.93
N PHE A 393 36.39 19.30 6.10
CA PHE A 393 35.46 18.95 7.19
C PHE A 393 36.13 18.20 8.34
N PHE A 394 37.20 17.46 8.05
CA PHE A 394 37.88 16.57 9.01
C PHE A 394 39.31 17.02 9.32
N GLY A 395 39.71 18.21 8.87
CA GLY A 395 40.98 18.86 9.18
C GLY A 395 41.26 19.04 10.68
N LEU A 396 42.50 19.42 10.99
CA LEU A 396 42.95 19.73 12.35
C LEU A 396 42.87 21.22 12.69
N GLU A 397 42.26 22.03 11.82
CA GLU A 397 42.05 23.45 12.09
C GLU A 397 41.10 23.64 13.29
N PRO A 398 41.33 24.65 14.16
CA PRO A 398 40.54 24.85 15.37
C PRO A 398 39.02 24.96 15.12
N ASP A 399 38.61 25.80 14.16
CA ASP A 399 37.19 26.05 13.86
C ASP A 399 36.50 24.79 13.33
N THR A 400 37.14 24.14 12.36
CA THR A 400 36.67 22.86 11.81
C THR A 400 36.56 21.80 12.90
N THR A 401 37.48 21.79 13.87
CA THR A 401 37.44 20.86 15.01
C THR A 401 36.26 21.15 15.91
N PHE A 402 36.00 22.41 16.27
CA PHE A 402 34.86 22.80 17.10
C PHE A 402 33.52 22.49 16.42
N LEU A 403 33.38 22.82 15.14
CA LEU A 403 32.18 22.54 14.36
C LEU A 403 31.95 21.03 14.20
N ARG A 404 33.00 20.25 13.95
CA ARG A 404 32.90 18.79 13.87
C ARG A 404 32.49 18.17 15.21
N GLU A 405 33.07 18.62 16.33
CA GLU A 405 32.79 18.09 17.67
C GLU A 405 31.43 18.52 18.24
N SER A 406 30.84 19.59 17.71
CA SER A 406 29.48 20.04 18.04
C SER A 406 28.39 19.52 17.08
N SER A 407 28.78 18.97 15.93
CA SER A 407 27.89 18.41 14.91
C SER A 407 27.29 17.05 15.30
N LEU A 408 26.21 16.66 14.62
CA LEU A 408 25.52 15.37 14.76
C LEU A 408 26.30 14.24 14.06
N LEU A 409 27.57 14.07 14.42
CA LEU A 409 28.48 13.09 13.86
C LEU A 409 28.92 12.08 14.93
N SER A 410 29.06 10.83 14.50
CA SER A 410 29.70 9.75 15.26
C SER A 410 31.03 9.38 14.60
N ARG A 411 32.00 8.94 15.41
CA ARG A 411 33.34 8.58 14.96
C ARG A 411 33.74 7.21 15.51
N ALA A 412 34.22 6.33 14.63
CA ALA A 412 34.84 5.06 14.96
C ALA A 412 36.20 4.95 14.24
N GLY A 413 37.30 5.14 14.98
CA GLY A 413 38.64 5.21 14.38
C GLY A 413 38.78 6.38 13.41
N ASN A 414 39.00 6.09 12.12
CA ASN A 414 39.08 7.07 11.04
C ASN A 414 37.76 7.29 10.30
N GLN A 415 36.75 6.45 10.58
CA GLN A 415 35.44 6.53 9.94
C GLN A 415 34.56 7.54 10.68
N HIS A 416 33.95 8.43 9.91
CA HIS A 416 33.01 9.45 10.38
C HIS A 416 31.68 9.25 9.67
N ARG A 417 30.56 9.41 10.39
CA ARG A 417 29.22 9.36 9.81
C ARG A 417 28.25 10.20 10.64
N PHE A 418 27.16 10.65 10.03
CA PHE A 418 26.04 11.21 10.78
C PHE A 418 25.49 10.19 11.78
N ILE A 419 24.99 10.66 12.93
CA ILE A 419 24.42 9.77 13.97
C ILE A 419 23.33 8.85 13.44
N HIS A 420 22.61 9.31 12.41
CA HIS A 420 21.61 8.54 11.69
C HIS A 420 21.53 9.04 10.25
N ARG A 421 21.28 8.13 9.29
CA ARG A 421 21.26 8.47 7.86
C ARG A 421 20.12 9.43 7.49
N SER A 422 18.98 9.40 8.17
CA SER A 422 17.95 10.42 7.96
C SER A 422 18.39 11.84 8.32
N VAL A 423 19.39 12.02 9.19
CA VAL A 423 19.98 13.34 9.49
C VAL A 423 20.84 13.83 8.32
N LEU A 424 21.59 12.93 7.67
CA LEU A 424 22.32 13.23 6.44
C LEU A 424 21.36 13.65 5.31
N GLU A 425 20.29 12.88 5.09
CA GLU A 425 19.25 13.17 4.09
C GLU A 425 18.53 14.49 4.40
N TYR A 426 18.26 14.75 5.68
CA TYR A 426 17.69 16.01 6.16
C TYR A 426 18.60 17.20 5.81
N PHE A 427 19.88 17.18 6.19
CA PHE A 427 20.79 18.29 5.89
C PHE A 427 21.03 18.47 4.40
N PHE A 428 21.04 17.37 3.62
CA PHE A 428 21.09 17.46 2.16
C PHE A 428 19.84 18.13 1.59
N SER A 429 18.65 17.80 2.11
CA SER A 429 17.42 18.50 1.70
C SER A 429 17.45 19.99 2.06
N CYS A 430 18.05 20.39 3.19
CA CYS A 430 18.30 21.80 3.50
C CYS A 430 19.30 22.45 2.55
N PHE A 431 20.31 21.70 2.08
CA PHE A 431 21.25 22.21 1.08
C PHE A 431 20.54 22.49 -0.26
N VAL A 432 19.63 21.60 -0.68
CA VAL A 432 18.81 21.80 -1.88
C VAL A 432 17.90 23.03 -1.74
N TRP A 433 17.30 23.26 -0.56
CA TRP A 433 16.49 24.44 -0.29
C TRP A 433 16.46 24.82 1.21
N ASP A 434 16.70 26.10 1.53
CA ASP A 434 16.58 26.67 2.89
C ASP A 434 16.11 28.14 2.82
N THR A 435 15.32 28.55 3.81
CA THR A 435 14.78 29.91 4.01
C THR A 435 15.70 30.83 4.79
N SER A 436 16.74 30.31 5.46
CA SER A 436 17.67 31.12 6.27
C SER A 436 18.59 32.05 5.46
N ARG A 437 18.49 32.04 4.13
CA ARG A 437 19.21 32.96 3.24
C ARG A 437 18.37 34.20 2.95
N ASP A 438 18.73 35.33 3.58
CA ASP A 438 18.33 36.66 3.11
C ASP A 438 18.85 36.95 1.68
N ASP A 439 19.93 36.26 1.27
CA ASP A 439 20.49 36.26 -0.08
C ASP A 439 20.35 34.88 -0.74
N ASN A 440 19.13 34.47 -1.11
CA ASN A 440 19.00 33.34 -2.03
C ASN A 440 19.48 33.79 -3.43
N GLU A 441 20.79 33.67 -3.68
CA GLU A 441 21.42 33.86 -5.00
C GLU A 441 20.72 33.03 -6.10
N PHE A 442 20.03 31.95 -5.70
CA PHE A 442 19.28 31.02 -6.56
C PHE A 442 17.75 31.18 -6.48
N ALA A 443 17.22 32.04 -5.60
CA ALA A 443 15.81 32.40 -5.65
C ALA A 443 15.57 33.15 -6.97
N PRO A 444 14.44 32.93 -7.62
CA PRO A 444 14.13 33.68 -8.81
C PRO A 444 13.98 35.14 -8.36
N HIS A 445 14.91 36.00 -8.79
CA HIS A 445 14.52 37.37 -9.10
C HIS A 445 13.42 37.22 -10.15
N VAL A 446 12.16 37.22 -9.71
CA VAL A 446 11.00 37.35 -10.58
C VAL A 446 11.27 38.61 -11.39
N TYR A 447 11.68 38.44 -12.65
CA TYR A 447 11.92 39.49 -13.65
C TYR A 447 12.04 40.91 -13.07
N SER A 448 13.21 41.24 -12.53
CA SER A 448 13.59 42.64 -12.36
C SER A 448 14.46 42.99 -13.56
N GLU A 449 13.97 43.86 -14.44
CA GLU A 449 14.74 44.45 -15.56
C GLU A 449 16.00 45.21 -15.09
N ALA A 450 16.27 45.30 -13.78
CA ALA A 450 17.26 46.21 -13.21
C ALA A 450 18.65 45.62 -12.94
N THR A 451 18.88 44.30 -12.90
CA THR A 451 20.20 43.75 -12.47
C THR A 451 20.89 42.75 -13.40
N GLY A 452 20.24 42.26 -14.48
CA GLY A 452 20.93 41.65 -15.62
C GLY A 452 21.82 40.42 -15.37
N VAL A 453 21.71 39.74 -14.22
CA VAL A 453 22.44 38.49 -13.95
C VAL A 453 21.45 37.44 -13.43
N SER A 454 21.07 36.48 -14.29
CA SER A 454 20.42 35.24 -13.86
C SER A 454 21.45 34.13 -13.85
N LEU A 455 21.68 33.50 -12.70
CA LEU A 455 22.54 32.31 -12.62
C LEU A 455 21.97 31.19 -13.52
N PRO A 456 22.81 30.48 -14.30
CA PRO A 456 22.34 29.39 -15.15
C PRO A 456 21.81 28.23 -14.30
N VAL A 457 20.77 27.54 -14.75
CA VAL A 457 20.20 26.38 -14.03
C VAL A 457 21.20 25.23 -13.82
N THR A 458 22.30 25.22 -14.58
CA THR A 458 23.40 24.25 -14.40
C THR A 458 24.07 24.29 -13.04
N ASP A 459 24.05 25.44 -12.35
CA ASP A 459 24.71 25.57 -11.05
C ASP A 459 23.79 25.18 -9.88
N HIS A 460 22.50 24.98 -10.16
CA HIS A 460 21.50 24.69 -9.15
C HIS A 460 21.64 23.26 -8.57
N PRO A 461 21.44 23.04 -7.24
CA PRO A 461 21.51 21.70 -6.65
C PRO A 461 20.59 20.66 -7.31
N LEU A 462 19.40 21.09 -7.77
CA LEU A 462 18.44 20.20 -8.45
C LEU A 462 18.88 19.74 -9.85
N SER A 463 19.81 20.42 -10.51
CA SER A 463 20.28 20.02 -11.86
C SER A 463 21.48 19.06 -11.83
N LYS A 464 22.18 18.96 -10.69
CA LYS A 464 23.41 18.16 -10.57
C LYS A 464 23.21 16.65 -10.53
N ARG A 465 22.07 16.17 -10.01
CA ARG A 465 21.80 14.73 -9.80
C ARG A 465 20.30 14.46 -9.81
N SER A 466 19.90 13.28 -10.29
CA SER A 466 18.53 12.79 -10.09
C SER A 466 18.30 12.43 -8.62
N LEU A 467 17.28 13.03 -8.01
CA LEU A 467 16.85 12.76 -6.64
C LEU A 467 15.82 11.63 -6.55
N VAL A 468 15.35 11.12 -7.70
CA VAL A 468 14.35 10.03 -7.77
C VAL A 468 14.80 8.77 -7.00
N PRO A 469 16.08 8.35 -7.01
CA PRO A 469 16.56 7.24 -6.19
C PRO A 469 16.63 7.52 -4.68
N GLU A 470 16.38 8.76 -4.23
CA GLU A 470 16.50 9.20 -2.85
C GLU A 470 15.13 9.59 -2.26
N PRO A 471 14.21 8.63 -2.04
CA PRO A 471 12.83 8.90 -1.66
C PRO A 471 12.70 9.66 -0.33
N SER A 472 13.63 9.46 0.62
CA SER A 472 13.64 10.20 1.89
C SER A 472 13.96 11.69 1.71
N VAL A 473 14.86 12.02 0.78
CA VAL A 473 15.18 13.42 0.45
C VAL A 473 13.97 14.07 -0.23
N ILE A 474 13.34 13.38 -1.18
CA ILE A 474 12.11 13.85 -1.83
C ILE A 474 11.01 14.11 -0.80
N GLN A 475 10.83 13.21 0.18
CA GLN A 475 9.84 13.39 1.23
C GLN A 475 10.08 14.67 2.05
N PHE A 476 11.31 14.93 2.49
CA PHE A 476 11.66 16.16 3.20
C PHE A 476 11.44 17.42 2.35
N LEU A 477 11.69 17.34 1.03
CA LEU A 477 11.45 18.47 0.12
C LEU A 477 9.95 18.66 -0.13
N ALA A 478 9.17 17.60 -0.25
CA ALA A 478 7.72 17.64 -0.42
C ALA A 478 7.02 18.28 0.80
N GLU A 479 7.42 17.92 2.01
CA GLU A 479 6.92 18.57 3.24
C GLU A 479 7.28 20.07 3.25
N ARG A 480 8.47 20.46 2.79
CA ARG A 480 8.83 21.89 2.67
C ARG A 480 7.99 22.63 1.63
N VAL A 481 7.62 21.99 0.52
CA VAL A 481 6.71 22.58 -0.48
C VAL A 481 5.36 22.92 0.15
N GLN A 482 4.84 22.05 1.04
CA GLN A 482 3.59 22.28 1.75
C GLN A 482 3.71 23.46 2.74
N MET A 483 4.85 23.58 3.42
CA MET A 483 5.09 24.69 4.36
C MET A 483 5.41 26.03 3.68
N GLN A 484 5.97 26.02 2.47
CA GLN A 484 6.58 27.21 1.85
C GLN A 484 6.06 27.46 0.42
N PRO A 485 5.09 28.38 0.23
CA PRO A 485 4.53 28.69 -1.09
C PRO A 485 5.55 29.17 -2.12
N ILE A 486 6.61 29.86 -1.69
CA ILE A 486 7.69 30.35 -2.57
C ILE A 486 8.43 29.18 -3.22
N PHE A 487 8.72 28.12 -2.46
CA PHE A 487 9.40 26.95 -3.00
C PHE A 487 8.54 26.23 -4.05
N LYS A 488 7.22 26.14 -3.82
CA LYS A 488 6.25 25.62 -4.81
C LYS A 488 6.30 26.41 -6.13
N GLN A 489 6.30 27.74 -6.07
CA GLN A 489 6.39 28.61 -7.25
C GLN A 489 7.72 28.44 -7.98
N TYR A 490 8.81 28.24 -7.23
CA TYR A 490 10.13 28.01 -7.79
C TYR A 490 10.23 26.70 -8.59
N LEU A 491 9.77 25.58 -8.00
CA LEU A 491 9.74 24.28 -8.68
C LEU A 491 8.90 24.33 -9.96
N LEU A 492 7.81 25.09 -9.93
CA LEU A 492 6.98 25.38 -11.09
C LEU A 492 7.73 26.10 -12.21
N ALA A 493 8.51 27.12 -11.87
CA ALA A 493 9.30 27.88 -12.82
C ALA A 493 10.38 27.01 -13.50
N ILE A 494 10.99 26.06 -12.76
CA ILE A 494 11.96 25.11 -13.32
C ILE A 494 11.31 24.20 -14.36
N ILE A 495 10.09 23.69 -14.09
CA ILE A 495 9.36 22.86 -15.05
C ILE A 495 9.08 23.65 -16.33
N GLU A 496 8.63 24.90 -16.21
CA GLU A 496 8.42 25.78 -17.37
C GLU A 496 9.71 26.06 -18.15
N LEU A 497 10.82 26.27 -17.46
CA LEU A 497 12.11 26.51 -18.09
C LEU A 497 12.56 25.33 -18.98
N SER A 498 12.26 24.09 -18.57
CA SER A 498 12.62 22.87 -19.32
C SER A 498 12.09 22.83 -20.76
N LYS A 499 10.99 23.55 -21.04
CA LYS A 499 10.41 23.72 -22.38
C LYS A 499 11.40 24.40 -23.33
N SER A 500 12.20 25.33 -22.81
CA SER A 500 13.17 26.11 -23.59
C SER A 500 14.60 25.59 -23.45
N ASP A 501 15.04 25.25 -22.23
CA ASP A 501 16.42 24.86 -21.93
C ASP A 501 16.56 23.35 -21.68
N PRO A 502 17.29 22.60 -22.54
CA PRO A 502 17.54 21.18 -22.32
C PRO A 502 18.33 20.88 -21.04
N LEU A 503 19.15 21.81 -20.55
CA LEU A 503 19.97 21.63 -19.35
C LEU A 503 19.12 21.63 -18.07
N ALA A 504 17.91 22.18 -18.12
CA ALA A 504 16.97 22.18 -17.01
C ALA A 504 16.23 20.83 -16.82
N SER A 505 16.46 19.85 -17.70
CA SER A 505 15.75 18.56 -17.72
C SER A 505 15.82 17.79 -16.40
N ILE A 506 17.02 17.60 -15.82
CA ILE A 506 17.20 16.90 -14.53
C ILE A 506 16.50 17.67 -13.40
N ALA A 507 16.65 19.00 -13.38
CA ALA A 507 16.02 19.84 -12.38
C ALA A 507 14.49 19.78 -12.47
N ALA A 508 13.95 19.73 -13.69
CA ALA A 508 12.52 19.61 -13.93
C ALA A 508 11.98 18.23 -13.53
N SER A 509 12.70 17.14 -13.83
CA SER A 509 12.33 15.78 -13.36
C SER A 509 12.26 15.72 -11.84
N ASN A 510 13.24 16.31 -11.15
CA ASN A 510 13.25 16.41 -9.70
C ASN A 510 12.09 17.28 -9.19
N ALA A 511 11.88 18.45 -9.80
CA ALA A 511 10.86 19.40 -9.40
C ALA A 511 9.44 18.83 -9.52
N ILE A 512 9.10 18.19 -10.64
CA ILE A 512 7.77 17.60 -10.81
C ILE A 512 7.55 16.42 -9.88
N THR A 513 8.58 15.59 -9.64
CA THR A 513 8.52 14.47 -8.69
C THR A 513 8.24 14.97 -7.27
N ILE A 514 8.94 16.02 -6.82
CA ILE A 514 8.72 16.64 -5.50
C ILE A 514 7.30 17.21 -5.40
N LEU A 515 6.82 17.89 -6.44
CA LEU A 515 5.49 18.50 -6.46
C LEU A 515 4.37 17.44 -6.42
N VAL A 516 4.49 16.37 -7.20
CA VAL A 516 3.54 15.25 -7.15
C VAL A 516 3.54 14.61 -5.76
N LYS A 517 4.72 14.35 -5.19
CA LYS A 517 4.82 13.77 -3.83
C LYS A 517 4.27 14.71 -2.74
N ALA A 518 4.33 16.02 -2.95
CA ALA A 518 3.72 17.02 -2.07
C ALA A 518 2.18 17.10 -2.19
N GLY A 519 1.56 16.27 -3.04
CA GLY A 519 0.12 16.23 -3.26
C GLY A 519 -0.38 17.24 -4.30
N ARG A 520 0.51 17.84 -5.10
CA ARG A 520 0.10 18.85 -6.09
C ARG A 520 -0.53 18.20 -7.32
N HIS A 521 -1.75 18.63 -7.64
CA HIS A 521 -2.44 18.26 -8.88
C HIS A 521 -2.01 19.12 -10.07
N PHE A 522 -1.99 18.51 -11.26
CA PHE A 522 -1.67 19.12 -12.56
C PHE A 522 -2.86 19.01 -13.54
N ASN A 523 -4.09 18.91 -13.01
CA ASN A 523 -5.30 18.85 -13.83
C ASN A 523 -5.43 20.12 -14.69
N GLY A 524 -5.62 19.94 -16.00
CA GLY A 524 -5.71 21.00 -17.01
C GLY A 524 -4.42 21.78 -17.25
N ALA A 525 -3.28 21.33 -16.73
CA ALA A 525 -2.00 22.03 -16.86
C ALA A 525 -1.47 22.00 -18.31
N ASP A 526 -0.86 23.11 -18.74
CA ASP A 526 -0.16 23.20 -20.01
C ASP A 526 1.29 22.71 -19.85
N LEU A 527 1.51 21.43 -20.12
CA LEU A 527 2.81 20.75 -19.99
C LEU A 527 3.42 20.46 -21.37
N ARG A 528 3.05 21.23 -22.40
CA ARG A 528 3.55 21.04 -23.75
C ARG A 528 5.05 21.31 -23.83
N GLY A 529 5.78 20.40 -24.46
CA GLY A 529 7.22 20.52 -24.69
C GLY A 529 8.10 20.38 -23.45
N ILE A 530 7.55 20.01 -22.27
CA ILE A 530 8.38 19.83 -21.07
C ILE A 530 9.37 18.67 -21.26
N ARG A 531 10.50 18.73 -20.55
CA ARG A 531 11.52 17.67 -20.57
C ARG A 531 11.75 17.17 -19.15
N ILE A 532 11.22 15.99 -18.84
CA ILE A 532 11.25 15.41 -17.49
C ILE A 532 11.55 13.89 -17.50
N PRO A 533 12.63 13.44 -18.17
CA PRO A 533 12.97 12.02 -18.24
C PRO A 533 13.26 11.45 -16.85
N GLY A 534 12.81 10.22 -16.61
CA GLY A 534 13.02 9.47 -15.37
C GLY A 534 12.24 9.97 -14.15
N ALA A 535 11.32 10.93 -14.32
CA ALA A 535 10.51 11.45 -13.22
C ALA A 535 9.56 10.37 -12.65
N ASN A 536 9.34 10.41 -11.34
CA ASN A 536 8.37 9.52 -10.69
C ASN A 536 7.06 10.28 -10.44
N LEU A 537 6.04 9.97 -11.23
CA LEU A 537 4.70 10.59 -11.19
C LEU A 537 3.65 9.66 -10.57
N THR A 538 4.10 8.66 -9.78
CA THR A 538 3.23 7.68 -9.12
C THR A 538 2.17 8.40 -8.26
N GLY A 539 0.90 8.03 -8.44
CA GLY A 539 -0.25 8.62 -7.73
C GLY A 539 -0.58 10.07 -8.13
N GLY A 540 0.10 10.64 -9.13
CA GLY A 540 -0.15 12.01 -9.56
C GLY A 540 -1.48 12.19 -10.31
N GLN A 541 -2.05 13.40 -10.23
CA GLN A 541 -3.29 13.75 -10.94
C GLN A 541 -3.02 14.74 -12.09
N PHE A 542 -3.40 14.36 -13.30
CA PHE A 542 -3.12 15.00 -14.59
C PHE A 542 -4.34 15.00 -15.52
N ASP A 543 -5.57 15.06 -14.98
CA ASP A 543 -6.78 15.08 -15.80
C ASP A 543 -6.76 16.26 -16.79
N SER A 544 -7.04 16.04 -18.06
CA SER A 544 -6.99 17.04 -19.13
C SER A 544 -5.62 17.74 -19.31
N ALA A 545 -4.52 17.20 -18.77
CA ALA A 545 -3.20 17.79 -18.92
C ALA A 545 -2.68 17.69 -20.36
N GLN A 546 -1.93 18.71 -20.80
CA GLN A 546 -1.46 18.84 -22.18
C GLN A 546 0.02 18.45 -22.24
N PHE A 547 0.35 17.24 -22.67
CA PHE A 547 1.72 16.69 -22.73
C PHE A 547 2.30 16.67 -24.16
N GLN A 548 1.73 17.40 -25.10
CA GLN A 548 2.17 17.33 -26.49
C GLN A 548 3.65 17.74 -26.64
N ASP A 549 4.37 17.03 -27.51
CA ASP A 549 5.79 17.27 -27.81
C ASP A 549 6.74 17.15 -26.58
N SER A 550 6.29 16.55 -25.46
CA SER A 550 7.08 16.40 -24.24
C SER A 550 8.05 15.21 -24.27
N ASP A 551 9.11 15.28 -23.46
CA ASP A 551 10.01 14.15 -23.19
C ASP A 551 9.66 13.49 -21.85
N LEU A 552 9.01 12.33 -21.95
CA LEU A 552 8.49 11.50 -20.85
C LEU A 552 9.21 10.15 -20.74
N THR A 553 10.43 10.07 -21.27
CA THR A 553 11.21 8.84 -21.32
C THR A 553 11.53 8.33 -19.89
N GLY A 554 11.27 7.06 -19.60
CA GLY A 554 11.57 6.42 -18.31
C GLY A 554 10.69 6.87 -17.14
N ILE A 555 9.59 7.57 -17.40
CA ILE A 555 8.67 8.04 -16.35
C ILE A 555 7.83 6.90 -15.77
N THR A 556 7.52 6.99 -14.48
CA THR A 556 6.57 6.11 -13.80
C THR A 556 5.22 6.81 -13.57
N PHE A 557 4.15 6.31 -14.18
CA PHE A 557 2.75 6.72 -14.05
C PHE A 557 1.91 5.73 -13.22
N THR A 558 2.55 4.87 -12.41
CA THR A 558 1.85 3.90 -11.56
C THR A 558 0.77 4.58 -10.72
N LYS A 559 -0.49 4.10 -10.82
CA LYS A 559 -1.65 4.66 -10.11
C LYS A 559 -1.94 6.15 -10.42
N ALA A 560 -1.44 6.67 -11.54
CA ALA A 560 -1.65 8.06 -11.93
C ALA A 560 -3.03 8.26 -12.58
N TRP A 561 -3.58 9.46 -12.39
CA TRP A 561 -4.82 9.88 -13.03
C TRP A 561 -4.49 10.71 -14.27
N ILE A 562 -4.59 10.14 -15.46
CA ILE A 562 -4.18 10.76 -16.73
C ILE A 562 -5.34 10.85 -17.74
N ARG A 563 -6.58 10.93 -17.26
CA ARG A 563 -7.81 11.03 -18.08
C ARG A 563 -7.80 12.27 -18.97
N GLN A 564 -8.31 12.17 -20.21
CA GLN A 564 -8.35 13.28 -21.19
C GLN A 564 -7.02 14.01 -21.42
N ALA A 565 -5.90 13.40 -21.01
CA ALA A 565 -4.58 13.98 -21.21
C ALA A 565 -4.16 13.81 -22.66
N ASP A 566 -3.42 14.78 -23.21
CA ASP A 566 -2.99 14.74 -24.60
C ASP A 566 -1.48 14.47 -24.71
N PHE A 567 -1.13 13.27 -25.18
CA PHE A 567 0.26 12.81 -25.36
C PHE A 567 0.75 12.91 -26.81
N SER A 568 0.10 13.71 -27.65
CA SER A 568 0.43 13.80 -29.07
C SER A 568 1.90 14.15 -29.30
N ARG A 569 2.63 13.32 -30.06
CA ARG A 569 4.07 13.40 -30.35
C ARG A 569 5.00 13.37 -29.11
N ALA A 570 4.50 12.95 -27.95
CA ALA A 570 5.33 12.79 -26.75
C ALA A 570 6.31 11.62 -26.90
N ARG A 571 7.53 11.75 -26.34
CA ARG A 571 8.50 10.65 -26.23
C ARG A 571 8.21 9.86 -24.96
N MET A 572 7.80 8.61 -25.10
CA MET A 572 7.34 7.75 -24.00
C MET A 572 8.09 6.40 -23.99
N GLY A 573 9.39 6.44 -24.34
CA GLY A 573 10.28 5.28 -24.22
C GLY A 573 10.42 4.85 -22.77
N GLU A 574 10.39 3.56 -22.48
CA GLU A 574 10.58 3.00 -21.13
C GLU A 574 9.59 3.51 -20.05
N THR A 575 8.49 4.15 -20.44
CA THR A 575 7.46 4.61 -19.51
C THR A 575 6.79 3.42 -18.82
N ARG A 576 6.49 3.52 -17.52
CA ARG A 576 5.87 2.47 -16.72
C ARG A 576 4.52 2.93 -16.20
N PHE A 577 3.47 2.18 -16.46
CA PHE A 577 2.11 2.50 -15.98
C PHE A 577 1.70 1.70 -14.73
N GLY A 578 2.48 0.67 -14.37
CA GLY A 578 2.23 -0.17 -13.19
C GLY A 578 0.96 -1.03 -13.28
N GLU A 579 0.37 -1.15 -14.46
CA GLU A 579 -0.75 -2.04 -14.74
C GLU A 579 -0.46 -2.87 -15.99
N LEU A 580 -1.00 -4.09 -16.01
CA LEU A 580 -0.88 -5.03 -17.12
C LEU A 580 -2.15 -5.03 -17.98
N PRO A 581 -2.04 -5.39 -19.27
CA PRO A 581 -3.19 -5.37 -20.18
C PRO A 581 -4.21 -6.45 -19.79
N SER A 582 -5.50 -6.16 -19.98
CA SER A 582 -6.56 -7.17 -20.03
C SER A 582 -6.65 -7.80 -21.42
N LEU A 583 -6.87 -9.10 -21.53
CA LEU A 583 -7.07 -9.78 -22.81
C LEU A 583 -8.56 -9.85 -23.08
N ARG A 584 -9.04 -9.31 -24.20
CA ARG A 584 -10.45 -9.42 -24.58
C ARG A 584 -10.67 -10.59 -25.53
N GLU A 585 -11.71 -11.36 -25.24
CA GLU A 585 -12.10 -12.54 -26.01
C GLU A 585 -13.48 -12.37 -26.65
N ALA A 586 -13.80 -13.29 -27.57
CA ALA A 586 -15.06 -13.24 -28.31
C ALA A 586 -16.28 -13.65 -27.49
N THR A 587 -16.07 -14.45 -26.43
CA THR A 587 -17.12 -14.98 -25.56
C THR A 587 -16.61 -15.12 -24.13
N HIS A 588 -17.46 -15.56 -23.20
CA HIS A 588 -17.12 -15.81 -21.80
C HIS A 588 -15.91 -16.74 -21.71
N ILE A 589 -14.97 -16.40 -20.82
CA ILE A 589 -13.85 -17.27 -20.47
C ILE A 589 -14.34 -18.22 -19.40
N GLN A 590 -13.99 -19.50 -19.52
CA GLN A 590 -14.35 -20.53 -18.55
C GLN A 590 -13.12 -20.99 -17.76
N SER A 591 -11.96 -21.07 -18.41
CA SER A 591 -10.71 -21.50 -17.78
C SER A 591 -9.52 -20.74 -18.33
N CYS A 592 -8.48 -20.54 -17.51
CA CYS A 592 -7.19 -20.03 -17.96
C CYS A 592 -6.02 -20.74 -17.28
N ALA A 593 -4.89 -20.85 -17.98
CA ALA A 593 -3.69 -21.52 -17.47
C ALA A 593 -2.40 -20.96 -18.07
N PHE A 594 -1.35 -20.81 -17.26
CA PHE A 594 0.00 -20.54 -17.74
C PHE A 594 0.75 -21.82 -18.13
N SER A 595 1.63 -21.74 -19.13
CA SER A 595 2.59 -22.81 -19.39
C SER A 595 3.63 -22.87 -18.26
N PRO A 596 4.21 -24.04 -17.94
CA PRO A 596 5.17 -24.19 -16.84
C PRO A 596 6.46 -23.37 -16.98
N ASP A 597 6.80 -22.96 -18.21
CA ASP A 597 7.93 -22.08 -18.50
C ASP A 597 7.56 -20.59 -18.48
N GLY A 598 6.29 -20.27 -18.30
CA GLY A 598 5.74 -18.93 -18.22
C GLY A 598 5.75 -18.16 -19.54
N ARG A 599 6.02 -18.81 -20.69
CA ARG A 599 6.11 -18.16 -22.01
C ARG A 599 4.78 -18.03 -22.73
N THR A 600 3.85 -18.93 -22.44
CA THR A 600 2.53 -18.96 -23.09
C THR A 600 1.41 -19.03 -22.06
N PHE A 601 0.25 -18.53 -22.45
CA PHE A 601 -0.94 -18.47 -21.62
C PHE A 601 -2.16 -18.91 -22.45
N ALA A 602 -2.95 -19.86 -21.93
CA ALA A 602 -4.12 -20.41 -22.61
C ALA A 602 -5.42 -19.94 -21.96
N THR A 603 -6.44 -19.72 -22.78
CA THR A 603 -7.81 -19.40 -22.35
C THR A 603 -8.81 -20.33 -23.03
N GLY A 604 -9.70 -20.94 -22.23
CA GLY A 604 -10.79 -21.78 -22.70
C GLY A 604 -12.08 -20.97 -22.74
N LEU A 605 -12.79 -21.01 -23.87
CA LEU A 605 -13.95 -20.16 -24.12
C LEU A 605 -15.27 -20.96 -24.10
N ARG A 606 -16.38 -20.27 -23.81
CA ARG A 606 -17.73 -20.85 -23.82
C ARG A 606 -18.18 -21.41 -25.17
N ASN A 607 -17.58 -20.94 -26.27
CA ASN A 607 -17.89 -21.43 -27.62
C ASN A 607 -17.05 -22.64 -28.08
N GLY A 608 -16.18 -23.19 -27.21
CA GLY A 608 -15.33 -24.34 -27.54
C GLY A 608 -13.95 -23.99 -28.11
N ASN A 609 -13.65 -22.71 -28.32
CA ASN A 609 -12.33 -22.30 -28.77
C ASN A 609 -11.34 -22.19 -27.60
N ILE A 610 -10.06 -22.38 -27.91
CA ILE A 610 -8.96 -22.13 -26.98
C ILE A 610 -8.00 -21.14 -27.62
N SER A 611 -7.76 -20.00 -27.00
CA SER A 611 -6.75 -19.03 -27.48
C SER A 611 -5.44 -19.22 -26.73
N ILE A 612 -4.32 -19.10 -27.43
CA ILE A 612 -2.98 -19.12 -26.86
C ILE A 612 -2.32 -17.76 -27.07
N TYR A 613 -1.80 -17.20 -25.99
CA TYR A 613 -1.13 -15.91 -25.92
C TYR A 613 0.35 -16.10 -25.60
N ASP A 614 1.18 -15.22 -26.15
CA ASP A 614 2.57 -15.04 -25.72
C ASP A 614 2.59 -14.13 -24.49
N THR A 615 3.24 -14.53 -23.40
CA THR A 615 3.22 -13.77 -22.13
C THR A 615 4.17 -12.57 -22.13
N THR A 616 5.10 -12.48 -23.08
CA THR A 616 6.03 -11.35 -23.19
C THR A 616 5.41 -10.17 -23.92
N THR A 617 4.49 -10.44 -24.85
CA THR A 617 3.82 -9.43 -25.68
C THR A 617 2.33 -9.33 -25.42
N TRP A 618 1.74 -10.33 -24.76
CA TRP A 618 0.31 -10.51 -24.55
C TRP A 618 -0.51 -10.50 -25.85
N THR A 619 0.11 -10.93 -26.94
CA THR A 619 -0.54 -11.08 -28.24
C THR A 619 -1.02 -12.51 -28.43
N ARG A 620 -2.21 -12.67 -29.03
CA ARG A 620 -2.72 -14.01 -29.37
C ARG A 620 -1.88 -14.57 -30.50
N ILE A 621 -1.13 -15.62 -30.20
CA ILE A 621 -0.27 -16.30 -31.17
C ILE A 621 -1.01 -17.43 -31.88
N ARG A 622 -1.96 -18.11 -31.21
CA ARG A 622 -2.71 -19.24 -31.78
C ARG A 622 -4.15 -19.32 -31.31
N LEU A 623 -4.94 -20.06 -32.08
CA LEU A 623 -6.36 -20.35 -31.82
C LEU A 623 -6.64 -21.80 -32.17
N PHE A 624 -6.95 -22.62 -31.18
CA PHE A 624 -7.40 -23.99 -31.37
C PHE A 624 -8.93 -24.02 -31.47
N ILE A 625 -9.41 -24.69 -32.52
CA ILE A 625 -10.83 -24.86 -32.82
C ILE A 625 -11.11 -26.35 -32.88
N GLY A 626 -12.10 -26.82 -32.14
CA GLY A 626 -12.51 -28.21 -32.25
C GLY A 626 -13.59 -28.66 -31.28
N HIS A 627 -13.65 -28.15 -30.06
CA HIS A 627 -14.75 -28.45 -29.15
C HIS A 627 -16.05 -27.83 -29.66
N GLU A 628 -17.18 -28.50 -29.44
CA GLU A 628 -18.49 -28.04 -29.92
C GLU A 628 -19.12 -27.02 -28.98
N THR A 629 -18.72 -27.03 -27.70
CA THR A 629 -19.29 -26.23 -26.62
C THR A 629 -18.21 -25.83 -25.60
N ALA A 630 -18.60 -25.18 -24.51
CA ALA A 630 -17.72 -24.61 -23.49
C ALA A 630 -16.54 -25.50 -23.06
N VAL A 631 -15.36 -24.91 -22.94
CA VAL A 631 -14.14 -25.56 -22.41
C VAL A 631 -14.04 -25.24 -20.91
N TRP A 632 -14.45 -26.17 -20.05
CA TRP A 632 -14.51 -25.96 -18.59
C TRP A 632 -13.15 -25.94 -17.92
N SER A 633 -12.17 -26.68 -18.44
CA SER A 633 -10.86 -26.81 -17.78
C SER A 633 -9.73 -27.00 -18.78
N LEU A 634 -8.56 -26.44 -18.44
CA LEU A 634 -7.33 -26.50 -19.21
C LEU A 634 -6.14 -26.87 -18.30
N ALA A 635 -5.24 -27.71 -18.81
CA ALA A 635 -3.99 -28.04 -18.13
C ALA A 635 -2.84 -28.19 -19.13
N TYR A 636 -1.70 -27.54 -18.87
CA TYR A 636 -0.48 -27.76 -19.65
C TYR A 636 0.26 -29.01 -19.18
N SER A 637 0.92 -29.69 -20.11
CA SER A 637 1.91 -30.71 -19.77
C SER A 637 3.09 -30.09 -19.03
N THR A 638 3.81 -30.88 -18.25
CA THR A 638 5.01 -30.43 -17.50
C THR A 638 6.12 -29.89 -18.39
N THR A 639 6.14 -30.31 -19.66
CA THR A 639 7.06 -29.80 -20.70
C THR A 639 6.59 -28.50 -21.34
N GLY A 640 5.33 -28.11 -21.17
CA GLY A 640 4.70 -26.95 -21.83
C GLY A 640 4.38 -27.15 -23.32
N LEU A 641 4.65 -28.33 -23.87
CA LEU A 641 4.46 -28.63 -25.30
C LEU A 641 3.06 -29.14 -25.64
N GLN A 642 2.34 -29.71 -24.66
CA GLN A 642 0.99 -30.22 -24.87
C GLN A 642 0.01 -29.49 -23.96
N LEU A 643 -1.22 -29.33 -24.45
CA LEU A 643 -2.34 -28.76 -23.70
C LEU A 643 -3.47 -29.79 -23.64
N LEU A 644 -4.06 -29.96 -22.47
CA LEU A 644 -5.22 -30.82 -22.22
C LEU A 644 -6.44 -29.94 -21.99
N SER A 645 -7.56 -30.29 -22.59
CA SER A 645 -8.83 -29.59 -22.39
C SER A 645 -9.98 -30.55 -22.09
N GLY A 646 -10.82 -30.16 -21.13
CA GLY A 646 -12.12 -30.77 -20.84
C GLY A 646 -13.25 -29.84 -21.26
N SER A 647 -14.32 -30.40 -21.84
CA SER A 647 -15.44 -29.61 -22.38
C SER A 647 -16.80 -30.17 -22.01
N SER A 648 -17.80 -29.29 -22.07
CA SER A 648 -19.22 -29.63 -21.98
C SER A 648 -19.70 -30.56 -23.12
N ASP A 649 -18.90 -30.76 -24.18
CA ASP A 649 -19.18 -31.74 -25.24
C ASP A 649 -18.90 -33.20 -24.83
N GLY A 650 -18.50 -33.43 -23.58
CA GLY A 650 -18.18 -34.75 -23.02
C GLY A 650 -16.84 -35.31 -23.49
N THR A 651 -16.01 -34.51 -24.18
CA THR A 651 -14.72 -34.95 -24.70
C THR A 651 -13.54 -34.37 -23.92
N VAL A 652 -12.49 -35.17 -23.81
CA VAL A 652 -11.15 -34.72 -23.39
C VAL A 652 -10.27 -34.67 -24.62
N ARG A 653 -9.55 -33.56 -24.83
CA ARG A 653 -8.67 -33.40 -25.99
C ARG A 653 -7.25 -33.04 -25.58
N LEU A 654 -6.31 -33.70 -26.24
CA LEU A 654 -4.89 -33.40 -26.15
C LEU A 654 -4.48 -32.64 -27.41
N TRP A 655 -3.90 -31.47 -27.22
CA TRP A 655 -3.43 -30.57 -28.27
C TRP A 655 -1.91 -30.53 -28.28
N ASP A 656 -1.33 -30.58 -29.47
CA ASP A 656 0.10 -30.40 -29.66
C ASP A 656 0.40 -28.93 -30.00
N GLY A 657 1.30 -28.35 -29.20
CA GLY A 657 1.79 -26.99 -29.35
C GLY A 657 2.71 -26.79 -30.56
N GLU A 658 3.11 -27.81 -31.33
CA GLU A 658 3.90 -27.64 -32.55
C GLU A 658 3.08 -27.71 -33.84
N THR A 659 2.02 -28.53 -33.88
CA THR A 659 1.34 -28.90 -35.13
C THR A 659 0.00 -28.22 -35.37
N ASP A 660 -0.49 -27.39 -34.43
CA ASP A 660 -1.80 -26.73 -34.47
C ASP A 660 -2.99 -27.69 -34.72
N THR A 661 -2.80 -28.98 -34.41
CA THR A 661 -3.80 -30.03 -34.57
C THR A 661 -4.14 -30.70 -33.24
N THR A 662 -5.35 -31.23 -33.13
CA THR A 662 -5.71 -32.15 -32.04
C THR A 662 -4.93 -33.45 -32.20
N ASP A 663 -4.05 -33.76 -31.24
CA ASP A 663 -3.34 -35.04 -31.21
C ASP A 663 -4.33 -36.18 -30.92
N ARG A 664 -5.24 -35.98 -29.96
CA ARG A 664 -6.18 -37.01 -29.51
C ARG A 664 -7.51 -36.41 -29.07
N ILE A 665 -8.59 -37.16 -29.34
CA ILE A 665 -9.94 -36.90 -28.87
C ILE A 665 -10.43 -38.15 -28.15
N LEU A 666 -10.75 -38.01 -26.86
CA LEU A 666 -11.17 -39.09 -25.97
C LEU A 666 -12.64 -38.87 -25.62
N LYS A 667 -13.49 -39.87 -25.87
CA LYS A 667 -14.97 -39.74 -25.84
C LYS A 667 -15.62 -40.75 -24.90
N ASP A 668 -14.95 -41.12 -23.82
CA ASP A 668 -15.44 -42.17 -22.94
C ASP A 668 -16.37 -41.65 -21.83
N HIS A 669 -16.39 -40.35 -21.54
CA HIS A 669 -17.34 -39.72 -20.62
C HIS A 669 -18.72 -39.55 -21.28
N SER A 670 -19.80 -39.76 -20.51
CA SER A 670 -21.18 -39.65 -21.03
C SER A 670 -21.84 -38.29 -20.81
N GLU A 671 -21.25 -37.46 -19.95
CA GLU A 671 -21.70 -36.10 -19.62
C GLU A 671 -20.50 -35.14 -19.69
N GLU A 672 -20.71 -33.87 -19.36
CA GLU A 672 -19.67 -32.85 -19.44
C GLU A 672 -18.44 -33.16 -18.58
N VAL A 673 -17.27 -32.82 -19.12
CA VAL A 673 -15.98 -32.91 -18.40
C VAL A 673 -15.74 -31.58 -17.70
N THR A 674 -15.80 -31.61 -16.37
CA THR A 674 -15.73 -30.43 -15.49
C THR A 674 -14.29 -30.00 -15.24
N ALA A 675 -13.37 -30.95 -15.01
CA ALA A 675 -11.97 -30.67 -14.71
C ALA A 675 -10.99 -31.66 -15.35
N VAL A 676 -9.80 -31.17 -15.71
CA VAL A 676 -8.68 -31.99 -16.23
C VAL A 676 -7.38 -31.62 -15.53
N ALA A 677 -6.48 -32.59 -15.33
CA ALA A 677 -5.19 -32.34 -14.70
C ALA A 677 -4.12 -33.32 -15.20
N PHE A 678 -2.90 -32.82 -15.45
CA PHE A 678 -1.74 -33.68 -15.69
C PHE A 678 -1.12 -34.17 -14.39
N SER A 679 -0.56 -35.38 -14.42
CA SER A 679 0.31 -35.83 -13.34
C SER A 679 1.64 -35.06 -13.37
N PRO A 680 2.33 -34.89 -12.22
CA PRO A 680 3.62 -34.18 -12.16
C PRO A 680 4.71 -34.78 -13.08
N SER A 681 4.66 -36.08 -13.38
CA SER A 681 5.57 -36.69 -14.36
C SER A 681 5.14 -36.47 -15.82
N GLY A 682 3.88 -36.11 -16.07
CA GLY A 682 3.26 -36.01 -17.39
C GLY A 682 2.92 -37.36 -18.04
N MET A 683 3.19 -38.48 -17.37
CA MET A 683 2.95 -39.82 -17.92
C MET A 683 1.48 -40.25 -17.82
N GLN A 684 0.72 -39.63 -16.92
CA GLN A 684 -0.72 -39.80 -16.79
C GLN A 684 -1.43 -38.44 -16.79
N PHE A 685 -2.73 -38.45 -17.07
CA PHE A 685 -3.61 -37.34 -16.78
C PHE A 685 -4.95 -37.85 -16.26
N ALA A 686 -5.69 -36.98 -15.59
CA ALA A 686 -6.99 -37.26 -15.01
C ALA A 686 -8.06 -36.37 -15.64
N SER A 687 -9.29 -36.89 -15.71
CA SER A 687 -10.48 -36.13 -16.06
C SER A 687 -11.62 -36.43 -15.09
N ALA A 688 -12.32 -35.39 -14.68
CA ALA A 688 -13.55 -35.46 -13.89
C ALA A 688 -14.74 -35.03 -14.74
N SER A 689 -15.90 -35.62 -14.44
CA SER A 689 -17.12 -35.36 -15.20
C SER A 689 -18.35 -35.38 -14.31
N ALA A 690 -19.39 -34.69 -14.78
CA ALA A 690 -20.74 -34.77 -14.25
C ALA A 690 -21.37 -36.18 -14.43
N ASP A 691 -20.71 -37.10 -15.17
CA ASP A 691 -21.08 -38.51 -15.23
C ASP A 691 -20.74 -39.29 -13.94
N LYS A 692 -20.27 -38.57 -12.90
CA LYS A 692 -19.93 -39.10 -11.58
C LYS A 692 -18.71 -40.01 -11.60
N SER A 693 -17.83 -39.85 -12.59
CA SER A 693 -16.58 -40.59 -12.67
C SER A 693 -15.36 -39.68 -12.75
N VAL A 694 -14.29 -40.11 -12.09
CA VAL A 694 -12.92 -39.63 -12.35
C VAL A 694 -12.18 -40.72 -13.12
N ARG A 695 -11.56 -40.37 -14.24
CA ARG A 695 -10.82 -41.31 -15.08
C ARG A 695 -9.36 -40.93 -15.12
N LEU A 696 -8.50 -41.92 -14.92
CA LEU A 696 -7.06 -41.78 -15.09
C LEU A 696 -6.69 -42.37 -16.45
N TRP A 697 -5.81 -41.70 -17.17
CA TRP A 697 -5.44 -42.02 -18.54
C TRP A 697 -3.93 -42.12 -18.66
N ASP A 698 -3.45 -43.04 -19.50
CA ASP A 698 -2.06 -43.04 -19.93
C ASP A 698 -1.86 -41.98 -21.03
N THR A 699 -0.96 -41.03 -20.82
CA THR A 699 -0.74 -39.90 -21.75
C THR A 699 -0.27 -40.36 -23.13
N ARG A 700 0.47 -41.47 -23.20
CA ARG A 700 1.09 -41.97 -24.45
C ARG A 700 0.11 -42.78 -25.28
N THR A 701 -0.72 -43.61 -24.65
CA THR A 701 -1.67 -44.48 -25.35
C THR A 701 -3.06 -43.87 -25.46
N GLY A 702 -3.44 -42.95 -24.57
CA GLY A 702 -4.79 -42.41 -24.45
C GLY A 702 -5.80 -43.44 -23.92
N THR A 703 -5.34 -44.50 -23.26
CA THR A 703 -6.21 -45.53 -22.70
C THR A 703 -6.48 -45.24 -21.23
N VAL A 704 -7.73 -45.45 -20.80
CA VAL A 704 -8.12 -45.37 -19.40
C VAL A 704 -7.39 -46.45 -18.60
N THR A 705 -6.65 -46.05 -17.58
CA THR A 705 -5.96 -46.94 -16.62
C THR A 705 -6.88 -47.28 -15.45
N PHE A 706 -7.62 -46.30 -14.93
CA PHE A 706 -8.57 -46.46 -13.83
C PHE A 706 -9.84 -45.64 -14.06
N VAL A 707 -10.97 -46.16 -13.58
CA VAL A 707 -12.24 -45.45 -13.45
C VAL A 707 -12.62 -45.47 -11.98
N ILE A 708 -12.80 -44.29 -11.40
CA ILE A 708 -13.24 -44.08 -10.03
C ILE A 708 -14.67 -43.57 -10.11
N GLU A 709 -15.64 -44.40 -9.72
CA GLU A 709 -17.06 -44.03 -9.68
C GLU A 709 -17.43 -43.41 -8.34
N HIS A 710 -18.23 -42.35 -8.38
CA HIS A 710 -18.72 -41.61 -7.22
C HIS A 710 -20.25 -41.44 -7.26
N TYR A 711 -20.85 -40.94 -6.18
CA TYR A 711 -22.32 -40.80 -6.06
C TYR A 711 -22.86 -39.47 -6.61
N GLY A 712 -22.11 -38.39 -6.47
CA GLY A 712 -22.41 -37.04 -6.96
C GLY A 712 -21.45 -36.56 -8.04
N ASP A 713 -21.79 -35.41 -8.62
CA ASP A 713 -21.07 -34.79 -9.74
C ASP A 713 -19.72 -34.26 -9.23
N VAL A 714 -18.64 -34.59 -9.94
CA VAL A 714 -17.28 -34.20 -9.56
C VAL A 714 -16.99 -32.83 -10.18
N THR A 715 -16.61 -31.85 -9.35
CA THR A 715 -16.45 -30.46 -9.77
C THR A 715 -15.01 -30.13 -10.15
N GLU A 716 -14.04 -30.50 -9.31
CA GLU A 716 -12.61 -30.18 -9.52
C GLU A 716 -11.70 -31.37 -9.15
N ILE A 717 -10.52 -31.44 -9.77
CA ILE A 717 -9.48 -32.45 -9.49
C ILE A 717 -8.09 -31.81 -9.36
N ALA A 718 -7.23 -32.41 -8.52
CA ALA A 718 -5.84 -32.02 -8.37
C ALA A 718 -4.94 -33.21 -8.02
N TYR A 719 -3.82 -33.35 -8.74
CA TYR A 719 -2.77 -34.29 -8.35
C TYR A 719 -1.95 -33.77 -7.17
N SER A 720 -1.52 -34.67 -6.29
CA SER A 720 -0.52 -34.34 -5.30
C SER A 720 0.84 -34.09 -5.97
N PRO A 721 1.68 -33.19 -5.43
CA PRO A 721 3.00 -32.89 -6.01
C PRO A 721 3.95 -34.11 -6.09
N ASP A 722 3.75 -35.10 -5.22
CA ASP A 722 4.50 -36.36 -5.19
C ASP A 722 3.91 -37.46 -6.10
N GLU A 723 2.84 -37.15 -6.84
CA GLU A 723 2.15 -38.03 -7.81
C GLU A 723 1.45 -39.27 -7.20
N ASN A 724 1.62 -39.53 -5.91
CA ASN A 724 1.05 -40.72 -5.27
C ASN A 724 -0.46 -40.63 -5.10
N ASN A 725 -1.01 -39.42 -5.02
CA ASN A 725 -2.39 -39.17 -4.67
C ASN A 725 -3.09 -38.23 -5.67
N ILE A 726 -4.40 -38.38 -5.80
CA ILE A 726 -5.27 -37.44 -6.50
C ILE A 726 -6.42 -37.05 -5.57
N ALA A 727 -6.63 -35.75 -5.41
CA ALA A 727 -7.76 -35.19 -4.69
C ALA A 727 -8.84 -34.78 -5.69
N PHE A 728 -10.10 -34.98 -5.32
CA PHE A 728 -11.23 -34.41 -6.01
C PHE A 728 -12.32 -33.97 -5.04
N CYS A 729 -13.13 -33.02 -5.47
CA CYS A 729 -14.31 -32.56 -4.73
C CYS A 729 -15.58 -32.70 -5.57
N CYS A 730 -16.71 -32.65 -4.88
CA CYS A 730 -18.03 -32.89 -5.45
C CYS A 730 -19.09 -31.98 -4.82
N LEU A 731 -20.22 -31.88 -5.50
CA LEU A 731 -21.39 -31.11 -5.06
C LEU A 731 -22.04 -31.65 -3.78
N ASP A 732 -21.77 -32.91 -3.40
CA ASP A 732 -22.32 -33.54 -2.19
C ASP A 732 -21.43 -33.39 -0.94
N ALA A 733 -20.53 -32.41 -0.95
CA ALA A 733 -19.78 -31.92 0.21
C ALA A 733 -18.69 -32.87 0.74
N GLN A 734 -18.05 -33.65 -0.13
CA GLN A 734 -16.89 -34.47 0.22
C GLN A 734 -15.63 -34.06 -0.54
N VAL A 735 -14.51 -34.05 0.19
CA VAL A 735 -13.17 -34.03 -0.38
C VAL A 735 -12.58 -35.43 -0.18
N GLN A 736 -12.24 -36.09 -1.29
CA GLN A 736 -11.68 -37.43 -1.27
C GLN A 736 -10.30 -37.46 -1.93
N VAL A 737 -9.41 -38.29 -1.38
CA VAL A 737 -8.07 -38.53 -1.92
C VAL A 737 -7.88 -40.01 -2.20
N PHE A 738 -7.47 -40.29 -3.44
CA PHE A 738 -7.25 -41.63 -3.95
C PHE A 738 -5.79 -41.83 -4.31
N ASP A 739 -5.31 -43.06 -4.12
CA ASP A 739 -3.98 -43.46 -4.57
C ASP A 739 -3.98 -43.66 -6.09
N THR A 740 -3.07 -43.00 -6.80
CA THR A 740 -3.02 -42.94 -8.27
C THR A 740 -2.58 -44.26 -8.92
N ARG A 741 -1.92 -45.13 -8.15
CA ARG A 741 -1.40 -46.42 -8.62
C ARG A 741 -2.40 -47.54 -8.48
N THR A 742 -3.28 -47.43 -7.49
CA THR A 742 -4.22 -48.50 -7.12
C THR A 742 -5.67 -48.12 -7.39
N GLY A 743 -6.00 -46.83 -7.48
CA GLY A 743 -7.36 -46.33 -7.63
C GLY A 743 -8.23 -46.52 -6.38
N PHE A 744 -7.63 -46.86 -5.23
CA PHE A 744 -8.35 -46.99 -3.96
C PHE A 744 -8.36 -45.69 -3.17
N LEU A 745 -9.42 -45.48 -2.40
CA LEU A 745 -9.55 -44.36 -1.47
C LEU A 745 -8.44 -44.45 -0.42
N ALA A 746 -7.58 -43.44 -0.37
CA ALA A 746 -6.52 -43.32 0.61
C ALA A 746 -7.03 -42.59 1.86
N LEU A 747 -7.68 -41.43 1.68
CA LEU A 747 -8.20 -40.58 2.75
C LEU A 747 -9.49 -39.89 2.29
N GLY A 748 -10.43 -39.61 3.20
CA GLY A 748 -11.68 -38.91 2.86
C GLY A 748 -12.20 -38.08 4.03
N SER A 749 -12.80 -36.93 3.73
CA SER A 749 -13.47 -36.08 4.71
C SER A 749 -14.80 -36.68 5.18
N GLY A 750 -15.30 -36.25 6.34
CA GLY A 750 -16.68 -36.52 6.74
C GLY A 750 -17.68 -35.82 5.82
N MET A 751 -18.95 -36.26 5.83
CA MET A 751 -20.04 -35.56 5.15
C MET A 751 -20.30 -34.20 5.83
N ASN A 752 -20.09 -33.12 5.07
CA ASN A 752 -20.57 -31.78 5.44
C ASN A 752 -21.87 -31.47 4.68
N ASN A 753 -22.54 -30.35 4.98
CA ASN A 753 -23.78 -29.93 4.30
C ASN A 753 -23.53 -28.94 3.15
N GLU A 754 -22.27 -28.66 2.79
CA GLU A 754 -21.86 -27.54 1.94
C GLU A 754 -21.02 -28.05 0.76
N GLY A 755 -21.50 -27.84 -0.48
CA GLY A 755 -20.85 -28.34 -1.69
C GLY A 755 -19.62 -27.52 -2.08
N TYR A 756 -18.56 -28.18 -2.54
CA TYR A 756 -17.32 -27.51 -2.96
C TYR A 756 -17.27 -27.36 -4.49
N LEU A 757 -16.85 -26.17 -4.94
CA LEU A 757 -16.73 -25.83 -6.36
C LEU A 757 -15.30 -26.00 -6.89
N CYS A 758 -14.30 -25.74 -6.06
CA CYS A 758 -12.90 -25.75 -6.47
C CYS A 758 -11.98 -26.29 -5.38
N LEU A 759 -10.83 -26.84 -5.79
CA LEU A 759 -9.85 -27.49 -4.92
C LEU A 759 -8.44 -27.48 -5.54
N LYS A 760 -7.40 -27.15 -4.74
CA LYS A 760 -5.97 -27.28 -5.14
C LYS A 760 -5.06 -27.72 -4.00
N TYR A 761 -4.03 -28.50 -4.34
CA TYR A 761 -2.95 -28.84 -3.42
C TYR A 761 -1.98 -27.67 -3.22
N SER A 762 -1.43 -27.56 -2.01
CA SER A 762 -0.26 -26.73 -1.75
C SER A 762 0.98 -27.29 -2.48
N PRO A 763 1.96 -26.45 -2.86
CA PRO A 763 3.15 -26.91 -3.58
C PRO A 763 4.00 -27.95 -2.82
N ASN A 764 3.92 -27.95 -1.48
CA ASN A 764 4.58 -28.92 -0.62
C ASN A 764 3.76 -30.21 -0.38
N GLY A 765 2.51 -30.28 -0.88
CA GLY A 765 1.61 -31.42 -0.76
C GLY A 765 1.03 -31.66 0.64
N GLN A 766 1.27 -30.77 1.59
CA GLN A 766 0.82 -30.94 2.99
C GLN A 766 -0.59 -30.41 3.24
N SER A 767 -1.08 -29.52 2.38
CA SER A 767 -2.37 -28.85 2.55
C SER A 767 -3.16 -28.81 1.25
N ILE A 768 -4.47 -28.65 1.39
CA ILE A 768 -5.41 -28.45 0.28
C ILE A 768 -6.23 -27.21 0.59
N VAL A 769 -6.47 -26.36 -0.40
CA VAL A 769 -7.45 -25.27 -0.30
C VAL A 769 -8.69 -25.61 -1.10
N SER A 770 -9.87 -25.32 -0.58
CA SER A 770 -11.15 -25.45 -1.28
C SER A 770 -12.02 -24.21 -1.12
N GLY A 771 -12.91 -23.99 -2.08
CA GLY A 771 -13.95 -22.96 -2.06
C GLY A 771 -15.33 -23.53 -2.33
N ASP A 772 -16.36 -22.91 -1.77
CA ASP A 772 -17.74 -23.41 -1.77
C ASP A 772 -18.75 -22.47 -2.47
N PHE A 773 -20.02 -22.87 -2.47
CA PHE A 773 -21.17 -22.12 -3.02
C PHE A 773 -21.60 -20.89 -2.20
N PHE A 774 -21.07 -20.70 -0.99
CA PHE A 774 -21.50 -19.60 -0.14
C PHE A 774 -20.43 -18.52 -0.02
N GLY A 775 -19.25 -18.70 -0.62
CA GLY A 775 -18.14 -17.77 -0.54
C GLY A 775 -17.14 -18.11 0.57
N ASP A 776 -17.28 -19.26 1.22
CA ASP A 776 -16.37 -19.73 2.25
C ASP A 776 -15.16 -20.45 1.65
N LEU A 777 -14.01 -20.27 2.30
CA LEU A 777 -12.74 -20.89 1.95
C LEU A 777 -12.27 -21.76 3.11
N GLN A 778 -11.76 -22.94 2.78
CA GLN A 778 -11.26 -23.90 3.77
C GLN A 778 -9.86 -24.38 3.40
N LEU A 779 -8.97 -24.40 4.39
CA LEU A 779 -7.62 -24.94 4.28
C LEU A 779 -7.54 -26.24 5.08
N TRP A 780 -7.25 -27.34 4.40
CA TRP A 780 -7.23 -28.69 4.93
C TRP A 780 -5.80 -29.18 5.15
N GLU A 781 -5.60 -29.99 6.18
CA GLU A 781 -4.36 -30.76 6.33
C GLU A 781 -4.51 -32.15 5.69
N VAL A 782 -3.62 -32.50 4.76
CA VAL A 782 -3.77 -33.71 3.92
C VAL A 782 -3.65 -34.99 4.73
N THR A 783 -2.83 -35.02 5.79
CA THR A 783 -2.60 -36.20 6.64
C THR A 783 -3.84 -36.62 7.44
N THR A 784 -4.63 -35.63 7.88
CA THR A 784 -5.80 -35.84 8.75
C THR A 784 -7.12 -35.67 8.00
N MET A 785 -7.11 -35.01 6.85
CA MET A 785 -8.31 -34.56 6.12
C MET A 785 -9.30 -33.80 6.99
N MET A 786 -8.77 -32.95 7.87
CA MET A 786 -9.55 -32.02 8.67
C MET A 786 -9.29 -30.57 8.25
N PRO A 787 -10.31 -29.70 8.32
CA PRO A 787 -10.14 -28.27 8.09
C PRO A 787 -9.26 -27.69 9.22
N ARG A 788 -8.12 -27.14 8.84
CA ARG A 788 -7.18 -26.42 9.70
C ARG A 788 -7.65 -24.99 9.94
N ILE A 789 -8.16 -24.33 8.89
CA ILE A 789 -8.68 -22.96 8.94
C ILE A 789 -9.91 -22.87 8.02
N GLU A 790 -10.95 -22.20 8.49
CA GLU A 790 -12.16 -21.87 7.74
C GLU A 790 -12.43 -20.37 7.89
N TRP A 791 -12.71 -19.69 6.77
CA TRP A 791 -12.95 -18.25 6.77
C TRP A 791 -13.88 -17.82 5.65
N LYS A 792 -14.60 -16.72 5.89
CA LYS A 792 -15.42 -16.09 4.86
C LYS A 792 -14.53 -15.36 3.86
N GLY A 793 -14.40 -15.92 2.67
CA GLY A 793 -13.59 -15.38 1.60
C GLY A 793 -14.32 -14.28 0.83
N HIS A 794 -15.51 -14.62 0.36
CA HIS A 794 -16.31 -13.86 -0.60
C HIS A 794 -17.77 -13.78 -0.14
N SER A 795 -18.56 -12.91 -0.78
CA SER A 795 -20.01 -12.79 -0.50
C SER A 795 -20.88 -13.73 -1.32
N GLU A 796 -20.31 -14.36 -2.36
CA GLU A 796 -20.95 -15.25 -3.32
C GLU A 796 -19.99 -16.41 -3.66
N ASP A 797 -20.42 -17.37 -4.48
CA ASP A 797 -19.72 -18.58 -4.92
C ASP A 797 -18.23 -18.37 -5.22
N VAL A 798 -17.37 -19.28 -4.73
CA VAL A 798 -15.93 -19.31 -5.07
C VAL A 798 -15.69 -20.31 -6.21
N ASN A 799 -15.58 -19.79 -7.43
CA ASN A 799 -15.43 -20.64 -8.62
C ASN A 799 -14.01 -21.20 -8.80
N SER A 800 -12.99 -20.52 -8.28
CA SER A 800 -11.60 -20.91 -8.54
C SER A 800 -10.67 -20.48 -7.42
N VAL A 801 -9.76 -21.36 -7.05
CA VAL A 801 -8.69 -21.14 -6.08
C VAL A 801 -7.37 -21.67 -6.61
N GLU A 802 -6.26 -21.02 -6.26
CA GLU A 802 -4.92 -21.52 -6.59
C GLU A 802 -3.88 -21.09 -5.53
N PHE A 803 -2.89 -21.95 -5.28
CA PHE A 803 -1.72 -21.57 -4.50
C PHE A 803 -0.67 -20.90 -5.37
N SER A 804 0.05 -19.93 -4.83
CA SER A 804 1.27 -19.45 -5.46
C SER A 804 2.31 -20.57 -5.54
N PRO A 805 3.24 -20.53 -6.52
CA PRO A 805 4.26 -21.57 -6.67
C PRO A 805 5.16 -21.77 -5.44
N ASP A 806 5.32 -20.72 -4.62
CA ASP A 806 6.07 -20.73 -3.37
C ASP A 806 5.21 -21.10 -2.14
N GLY A 807 3.90 -21.24 -2.31
CA GLY A 807 2.93 -21.56 -1.25
C GLY A 807 2.61 -20.41 -0.30
N GLN A 808 3.18 -19.22 -0.51
CA GLN A 808 2.99 -18.07 0.37
C GLN A 808 1.59 -17.45 0.25
N TRP A 809 0.95 -17.61 -0.90
CA TRP A 809 -0.31 -16.96 -1.22
C TRP A 809 -1.35 -17.97 -1.70
N ILE A 810 -2.60 -17.69 -1.39
CA ILE A 810 -3.77 -18.30 -2.00
C ILE A 810 -4.48 -17.19 -2.77
N VAL A 811 -4.83 -17.45 -4.02
CA VAL A 811 -5.72 -16.57 -4.78
C VAL A 811 -7.08 -17.23 -4.92
N SER A 812 -8.14 -16.45 -4.82
CA SER A 812 -9.53 -16.89 -5.03
C SER A 812 -10.26 -15.93 -5.96
N GLY A 813 -11.11 -16.48 -6.84
CA GLY A 813 -12.01 -15.74 -7.71
C GLY A 813 -13.46 -16.17 -7.48
N SER A 814 -14.37 -15.20 -7.49
CA SER A 814 -15.76 -15.40 -7.10
C SER A 814 -16.79 -14.72 -8.02
N ASP A 815 -18.04 -15.17 -7.90
CA ASP A 815 -19.23 -14.51 -8.44
C ASP A 815 -19.44 -13.07 -7.92
N ASP A 816 -18.81 -12.72 -6.78
CA ASP A 816 -18.80 -11.35 -6.25
C ASP A 816 -17.98 -10.35 -7.10
N LYS A 817 -17.42 -10.81 -8.23
CA LYS A 817 -16.63 -10.06 -9.21
C LYS A 817 -15.26 -9.60 -8.71
N THR A 818 -14.82 -10.11 -7.56
CA THR A 818 -13.52 -9.78 -6.97
C THR A 818 -12.56 -10.95 -7.00
N VAL A 819 -11.28 -10.65 -7.22
CA VAL A 819 -10.18 -11.60 -6.99
C VAL A 819 -9.55 -11.23 -5.66
N LYS A 820 -9.42 -12.19 -4.74
CA LYS A 820 -8.80 -11.95 -3.44
C LYS A 820 -7.53 -12.76 -3.29
N VAL A 821 -6.52 -12.16 -2.69
CA VAL A 821 -5.26 -12.81 -2.32
C VAL A 821 -5.22 -12.94 -0.81
N TRP A 822 -4.82 -14.11 -0.34
CA TRP A 822 -4.75 -14.48 1.07
C TRP A 822 -3.35 -15.00 1.40
N SER A 823 -2.95 -14.84 2.66
CA SER A 823 -1.77 -15.52 3.20
C SER A 823 -2.01 -17.04 3.23
N GLY A 824 -1.08 -17.82 2.67
CA GLY A 824 -1.19 -19.28 2.58
C GLY A 824 -1.19 -20.00 3.93
N ASP A 825 -0.55 -19.42 4.95
CA ASP A 825 -0.46 -20.02 6.29
C ASP A 825 -1.52 -19.51 7.27
N ALA A 826 -1.88 -18.23 7.15
CA ALA A 826 -2.73 -17.53 8.12
C ALA A 826 -4.15 -17.27 7.62
N ALA A 827 -4.43 -17.49 6.33
CA ALA A 827 -5.70 -17.19 5.69
C ALA A 827 -6.16 -15.73 5.87
N THR A 828 -5.23 -14.81 6.09
CA THR A 828 -5.53 -13.39 6.22
C THR A 828 -5.62 -12.73 4.85
N LEU A 829 -6.61 -11.85 4.66
CA LEU A 829 -6.77 -11.10 3.42
C LEU A 829 -5.59 -10.15 3.21
N VAL A 830 -4.96 -10.27 2.05
CA VAL A 830 -3.77 -9.51 1.65
C VAL A 830 -4.13 -8.43 0.65
N SER A 831 -4.93 -8.77 -0.35
CA SER A 831 -5.30 -7.84 -1.42
C SER A 831 -6.63 -8.23 -2.02
N VAL A 832 -7.36 -7.22 -2.49
CA VAL A 832 -8.60 -7.36 -3.25
C VAL A 832 -8.38 -6.67 -4.58
N PHE A 833 -8.51 -7.41 -5.68
CA PHE A 833 -8.51 -6.86 -7.02
C PHE A 833 -9.95 -6.71 -7.50
N THR A 834 -10.30 -5.47 -7.82
CA THR A 834 -11.59 -5.10 -8.38
C THR A 834 -11.39 -4.59 -9.80
N GLY A 835 -12.36 -4.86 -10.67
CA GLY A 835 -12.35 -4.38 -12.06
C GLY A 835 -13.05 -5.30 -13.04
N HIS A 836 -13.25 -6.57 -12.72
CA HIS A 836 -14.16 -7.41 -13.49
C HIS A 836 -15.59 -6.89 -13.35
N THR A 837 -16.35 -6.93 -14.45
CA THR A 837 -17.74 -6.43 -14.48
C THR A 837 -18.77 -7.55 -14.34
N ASP A 838 -18.31 -8.80 -14.38
CA ASP A 838 -19.09 -10.02 -14.24
C ASP A 838 -18.33 -11.05 -13.39
N PHE A 839 -18.96 -12.20 -13.10
CA PHE A 839 -18.38 -13.26 -12.26
C PHE A 839 -17.01 -13.75 -12.77
N ILE A 840 -16.13 -14.11 -11.84
CA ILE A 840 -14.79 -14.64 -12.15
C ILE A 840 -14.88 -16.16 -12.17
N THR A 841 -14.50 -16.77 -13.29
CA THR A 841 -14.61 -18.22 -13.48
C THR A 841 -13.30 -18.95 -13.20
N SER A 842 -12.15 -18.29 -13.35
CA SER A 842 -10.84 -18.91 -13.24
C SER A 842 -9.79 -17.91 -12.78
N VAL A 843 -8.92 -18.33 -11.87
CA VAL A 843 -7.73 -17.58 -11.43
C VAL A 843 -6.51 -18.48 -11.51
N THR A 844 -5.35 -17.93 -11.88
CA THR A 844 -4.10 -18.71 -11.91
C THR A 844 -2.85 -17.86 -11.69
N PHE A 845 -1.81 -18.44 -11.09
CA PHE A 845 -0.52 -17.77 -10.91
C PHE A 845 0.41 -18.01 -12.11
N SER A 846 1.24 -17.02 -12.42
CA SER A 846 2.40 -17.26 -13.27
C SER A 846 3.40 -18.19 -12.56
N PRO A 847 4.20 -18.98 -13.28
CA PRO A 847 5.11 -19.96 -12.66
C PRO A 847 6.20 -19.36 -11.77
N ASP A 848 6.52 -18.09 -11.97
CA ASP A 848 7.44 -17.31 -11.13
C ASP A 848 6.73 -16.64 -9.93
N GLY A 849 5.40 -16.74 -9.84
CA GLY A 849 4.58 -16.14 -8.79
C GLY A 849 4.46 -14.62 -8.87
N SER A 850 4.93 -13.98 -9.96
CA SER A 850 4.92 -12.52 -10.09
C SER A 850 3.56 -11.96 -10.51
N LEU A 851 2.77 -12.75 -11.25
CA LEU A 851 1.48 -12.36 -11.81
C LEU A 851 0.35 -13.30 -11.39
N ILE A 852 -0.86 -12.75 -11.34
CA ILE A 852 -2.12 -13.48 -11.29
C ILE A 852 -2.88 -13.15 -12.58
N ALA A 853 -3.42 -14.17 -13.25
CA ALA A 853 -4.40 -13.99 -14.31
C ALA A 853 -5.79 -14.39 -13.80
N SER A 854 -6.82 -13.62 -14.15
CA SER A 854 -8.21 -13.93 -13.84
C SER A 854 -9.09 -13.84 -15.08
N GLY A 855 -9.80 -14.92 -15.39
CA GLY A 855 -10.79 -14.98 -16.47
C GLY A 855 -12.22 -14.76 -15.94
N SER A 856 -13.06 -14.07 -16.71
CA SER A 856 -14.41 -13.70 -16.29
C SER A 856 -15.46 -13.89 -17.38
N GLY A 857 -16.73 -13.97 -16.94
CA GLY A 857 -17.92 -13.84 -17.77
C GLY A 857 -17.99 -12.53 -18.57
N ASP A 858 -17.26 -11.50 -18.15
CA ASP A 858 -17.16 -10.22 -18.85
C ASP A 858 -16.36 -10.28 -20.16
N GLN A 859 -15.93 -11.48 -20.55
CA GLN A 859 -15.18 -11.77 -21.78
C GLN A 859 -13.76 -11.19 -21.74
N THR A 860 -13.22 -10.92 -20.54
CA THR A 860 -11.84 -10.46 -20.36
C THR A 860 -11.04 -11.36 -19.43
N VAL A 861 -9.75 -11.47 -19.72
CA VAL A 861 -8.74 -11.91 -18.76
C VAL A 861 -8.06 -10.66 -18.21
N ARG A 862 -7.97 -10.51 -16.89
CA ARG A 862 -7.16 -9.44 -16.27
C ARG A 862 -5.88 -10.02 -15.70
N LEU A 863 -4.83 -9.21 -15.73
CA LEU A 863 -3.51 -9.55 -15.21
C LEU A 863 -3.18 -8.62 -14.04
N TRP A 864 -2.76 -9.20 -12.93
CA TRP A 864 -2.49 -8.51 -11.69
C TRP A 864 -1.08 -8.82 -11.26
N GLU A 865 -0.28 -7.79 -10.97
CA GLU A 865 1.02 -7.99 -10.36
C GLU A 865 0.87 -8.28 -8.86
N VAL A 866 1.48 -9.36 -8.40
CA VAL A 866 1.50 -9.76 -6.97
C VAL A 866 2.30 -8.75 -6.14
N ASN A 867 3.31 -8.10 -6.71
CA ASN A 867 4.17 -7.11 -6.02
C ASN A 867 3.57 -5.69 -5.98
N SER A 868 2.74 -5.29 -6.95
CA SER A 868 2.06 -3.98 -6.92
C SER A 868 0.95 -3.90 -5.87
N ALA A 869 0.48 -5.06 -5.41
CA ALA A 869 -0.35 -5.22 -4.22
C ALA A 869 0.39 -4.82 -2.92
N ALA A 870 1.74 -4.81 -2.89
CA ALA A 870 2.54 -4.56 -1.69
C ALA A 870 2.91 -3.08 -1.42
N PHE A 871 2.79 -2.19 -2.42
CA PHE A 871 3.31 -0.81 -2.32
C PHE A 871 2.23 0.28 -2.23
N GLY A 872 1.04 -0.04 -1.71
CA GLY A 872 -0.10 0.89 -1.75
C GLY A 872 -0.98 0.94 -0.51
N LEU A 873 -0.47 0.60 0.67
CA LEU A 873 -1.17 0.89 1.91
C LEU A 873 -0.61 2.19 2.50
N ASP A 874 -1.18 3.33 2.08
CA ASP A 874 -1.37 4.38 3.07
C ASP A 874 -2.37 3.82 4.07
N LYS A 875 -1.88 3.57 5.29
CA LYS A 875 -2.63 2.97 6.42
C LYS A 875 -3.90 3.73 6.81
N ASP A 876 -4.13 4.91 6.23
CA ASP A 876 -5.33 5.71 6.44
C ASP A 876 -6.46 5.40 5.45
N SER A 877 -6.25 4.58 4.42
CA SER A 877 -7.32 4.10 3.54
C SER A 877 -7.25 2.58 3.35
N ALA A 878 -7.66 1.82 4.37
CA ALA A 878 -8.36 0.58 4.05
C ALA A 878 -9.48 0.94 3.07
N PHE A 879 -9.74 0.11 2.05
CA PHE A 879 -10.81 0.34 1.06
C PHE A 879 -12.14 0.50 1.81
N ASP A 880 -12.46 1.74 2.11
CA ASP A 880 -13.55 2.10 2.98
C ASP A 880 -14.55 2.83 2.11
N SER A 881 -15.57 2.09 1.69
CA SER A 881 -16.67 2.61 0.90
C SER A 881 -17.16 3.91 1.53
N LYS A 882 -17.33 4.95 0.72
CA LYS A 882 -17.89 6.23 1.16
C LYS A 882 -19.35 6.30 0.70
N PRO A 883 -20.31 5.80 1.50
CA PRO A 883 -21.70 5.75 1.07
C PRO A 883 -22.35 7.14 0.99
N SER A 884 -21.77 8.16 1.63
CA SER A 884 -22.39 9.48 1.62
C SER A 884 -21.43 10.68 1.61
N ILE A 885 -21.82 11.73 0.88
CA ILE A 885 -21.15 13.03 0.74
C ILE A 885 -22.15 14.19 0.85
N ALA A 886 -21.70 15.35 1.36
CA ALA A 886 -22.52 16.56 1.37
C ALA A 886 -21.67 17.84 1.27
N TYR A 887 -22.17 18.84 0.54
CA TYR A 887 -21.57 20.18 0.53
C TYR A 887 -22.07 21.03 1.70
N SER A 888 -21.20 21.88 2.23
CA SER A 888 -21.62 22.99 3.10
C SER A 888 -22.56 23.93 2.32
N PRO A 889 -23.49 24.64 2.99
CA PRO A 889 -24.46 25.50 2.31
C PRO A 889 -23.82 26.63 1.49
N ASP A 890 -22.64 27.09 1.88
CA ASP A 890 -21.84 28.08 1.16
C ASP A 890 -20.96 27.46 0.04
N GLY A 891 -20.94 26.14 -0.07
CA GLY A 891 -20.16 25.36 -1.03
C GLY A 891 -18.66 25.42 -0.78
N ARG A 892 -18.17 25.86 0.38
CA ARG A 892 -16.72 25.93 0.67
C ARG A 892 -16.13 24.57 1.03
N PHE A 893 -16.91 23.71 1.69
CA PHE A 893 -16.44 22.43 2.18
C PHE A 893 -17.28 21.29 1.63
N LEU A 894 -16.63 20.15 1.40
CA LEU A 894 -17.26 18.87 1.07
C LEU A 894 -16.95 17.90 2.21
N ILE A 895 -17.98 17.33 2.83
CA ILE A 895 -17.80 16.24 3.79
C ILE A 895 -18.03 14.91 3.10
N SER A 896 -17.24 13.91 3.50
CA SER A 896 -17.42 12.53 3.09
C SER A 896 -17.43 11.62 4.30
N GLY A 897 -18.39 10.70 4.32
CA GLY A 897 -18.61 9.75 5.39
C GLY A 897 -18.18 8.36 4.95
N SER A 898 -17.42 7.69 5.80
CA SER A 898 -16.78 6.41 5.54
C SER A 898 -17.44 5.29 6.35
N ARG A 899 -17.53 4.06 5.80
CA ARG A 899 -18.08 2.93 6.56
C ARG A 899 -17.24 2.56 7.79
N ALA A 900 -15.95 2.90 7.86
CA ALA A 900 -15.14 2.75 9.08
C ALA A 900 -15.41 3.84 10.13
N GLY A 901 -16.39 4.73 9.92
CA GLY A 901 -16.82 5.71 10.93
C GLY A 901 -16.03 7.02 10.93
N ALA A 902 -15.20 7.24 9.92
CA ALA A 902 -14.52 8.52 9.70
C ALA A 902 -15.40 9.48 8.89
N ILE A 903 -15.39 10.75 9.28
CA ILE A 903 -15.90 11.86 8.47
C ILE A 903 -14.71 12.74 8.12
N GLU A 904 -14.50 12.94 6.82
CA GLU A 904 -13.44 13.79 6.29
C GLU A 904 -14.05 15.04 5.66
N GLN A 905 -13.65 16.21 6.14
CA GLN A 905 -14.00 17.49 5.55
C GLN A 905 -12.87 17.95 4.64
N HIS A 906 -13.18 18.10 3.35
CA HIS A 906 -12.29 18.60 2.33
C HIS A 906 -12.65 20.04 1.96
N ASP A 907 -11.64 20.87 1.70
CA ASP A 907 -11.85 22.12 0.98
C ASP A 907 -12.36 21.82 -0.45
N ALA A 908 -13.47 22.44 -0.83
CA ALA A 908 -14.12 22.13 -2.10
C ALA A 908 -13.29 22.56 -3.32
N GLU A 909 -12.34 23.49 -3.19
CA GLU A 909 -11.50 23.96 -4.28
C GLU A 909 -10.14 23.26 -4.34
N SER A 910 -9.46 23.09 -3.20
CA SER A 910 -8.12 22.50 -3.14
C SER A 910 -8.12 20.99 -2.94
N GLY A 911 -9.18 20.42 -2.34
CA GLY A 911 -9.23 19.03 -1.90
C GLY A 911 -8.45 18.74 -0.62
N GLU A 912 -7.80 19.75 -0.04
CA GLU A 912 -7.06 19.62 1.21
C GLU A 912 -8.00 19.24 2.36
N ILE A 913 -7.54 18.29 3.18
CA ILE A 913 -8.30 17.81 4.32
C ILE A 913 -8.16 18.84 5.46
N GLY A 914 -9.30 19.32 5.94
CA GLY A 914 -9.38 20.22 7.10
C GLY A 914 -9.66 19.44 8.39
N LEU A 915 -10.94 19.16 8.63
CA LEU A 915 -11.41 18.48 9.84
C LEU A 915 -11.61 16.98 9.57
N VAL A 916 -11.06 16.14 10.44
CA VAL A 916 -11.32 14.69 10.43
C VAL A 916 -11.94 14.29 11.76
N ILE A 917 -13.14 13.73 11.71
CA ILE A 917 -13.85 13.20 12.88
C ILE A 917 -13.75 11.68 12.81
N ARG A 918 -12.95 11.06 13.67
CA ARG A 918 -12.80 9.59 13.73
C ARG A 918 -13.58 9.03 14.91
N ARG A 919 -14.47 8.06 14.65
CA ARG A 919 -15.14 7.26 15.67
C ARG A 919 -14.73 5.79 15.52
N GLN A 920 -14.31 5.16 16.61
CA GLN A 920 -13.78 3.79 16.62
C GLN A 920 -14.83 2.68 16.40
N GLU A 921 -16.14 2.96 16.43
CA GLU A 921 -17.18 1.92 16.56
C GLU A 921 -18.53 2.22 15.85
N ALA A 922 -18.58 2.96 14.74
CA ALA A 922 -19.87 3.14 14.04
C ALA A 922 -19.73 3.45 12.55
N GLU A 923 -20.36 2.66 11.68
CA GLU A 923 -20.40 2.96 10.24
C GLU A 923 -21.27 4.19 9.95
N VAL A 924 -20.84 5.02 9.00
CA VAL A 924 -21.61 6.16 8.48
C VAL A 924 -22.40 5.69 7.28
N ASN A 925 -23.73 5.73 7.33
CA ASN A 925 -24.59 5.44 6.17
C ASN A 925 -25.01 6.71 5.42
N SER A 926 -25.28 7.79 6.16
CA SER A 926 -25.74 9.06 5.58
C SER A 926 -25.26 10.26 6.38
N ILE A 927 -24.89 11.33 5.68
CA ILE A 927 -24.48 12.60 6.28
C ILE A 927 -25.22 13.79 5.69
N ALA A 928 -25.41 14.83 6.50
CA ALA A 928 -26.02 16.08 6.04
C ALA A 928 -25.46 17.31 6.76
N TYR A 929 -25.31 18.40 6.02
CA TYR A 929 -25.05 19.72 6.60
C TYR A 929 -26.35 20.40 7.02
N SER A 930 -26.33 21.02 8.19
CA SER A 930 -27.31 22.02 8.59
C SER A 930 -27.32 23.21 7.62
N SER A 931 -28.48 23.83 7.43
CA SER A 931 -28.64 24.95 6.49
C SER A 931 -27.81 26.19 6.83
N ASP A 932 -27.36 26.34 8.08
CA ASP A 932 -26.47 27.40 8.54
C ASP A 932 -24.98 27.01 8.51
N GLY A 933 -24.67 25.76 8.17
CA GLY A 933 -23.31 25.23 8.07
C GLY A 933 -22.62 25.01 9.42
N ARG A 934 -23.33 25.05 10.55
CA ARG A 934 -22.72 24.92 11.89
C ARG A 934 -22.67 23.49 12.40
N GLN A 935 -23.63 22.68 11.98
CA GLN A 935 -23.78 21.28 12.41
C GLN A 935 -23.69 20.32 11.23
N ILE A 936 -23.09 19.17 11.49
CA ILE A 936 -23.07 17.97 10.65
C ILE A 936 -23.91 16.89 11.34
N ALA A 937 -24.92 16.37 10.64
CA ALA A 937 -25.67 15.22 11.10
C ALA A 937 -25.13 13.94 10.47
N MET A 938 -25.05 12.88 11.26
CA MET A 938 -24.59 11.55 10.86
C MET A 938 -25.61 10.50 11.29
N GLY A 939 -26.03 9.64 10.36
CA GLY A 939 -26.77 8.40 10.63
C GLY A 939 -25.87 7.17 10.50
N GLY A 940 -25.99 6.21 11.43
CA GLY A 940 -25.16 4.99 11.46
C GLY A 940 -25.84 3.77 12.11
N PHE A 941 -25.06 2.69 12.30
CA PHE A 941 -25.48 1.31 12.66
C PHE A 941 -26.10 1.07 14.07
N VAL A 942 -26.65 2.11 14.71
CA VAL A 942 -27.23 2.00 16.07
C VAL A 942 -28.61 2.68 16.16
N GLY A 943 -29.21 3.08 15.03
CA GLY A 943 -30.50 3.78 15.00
C GLY A 943 -30.48 5.21 15.57
N ASP A 944 -29.29 5.71 15.93
CA ASP A 944 -29.05 7.04 16.48
C ASP A 944 -28.56 8.01 15.39
N VAL A 945 -29.04 9.25 15.42
CA VAL A 945 -28.51 10.35 14.61
C VAL A 945 -27.65 11.26 15.49
N THR A 946 -26.36 11.39 15.16
CA THR A 946 -25.43 12.24 15.92
C THR A 946 -25.23 13.60 15.25
N LEU A 947 -25.17 14.66 16.06
CA LEU A 947 -24.96 16.04 15.62
C LEU A 947 -23.60 16.53 16.10
N TRP A 948 -22.78 16.97 15.16
CA TRP A 948 -21.39 17.38 15.37
C TRP A 948 -21.21 18.84 14.97
N ASN A 949 -20.35 19.54 15.71
CA ASN A 949 -19.95 20.89 15.33
C ASN A 949 -19.02 20.84 14.11
N ALA A 950 -19.41 21.54 13.04
CA ALA A 950 -18.68 21.54 11.76
C ALA A 950 -17.31 22.23 11.81
N TYR A 951 -17.00 23.00 12.85
CA TYR A 951 -15.73 23.73 12.98
C TYR A 951 -14.78 23.08 13.97
N THR A 952 -15.30 22.56 15.09
CA THR A 952 -14.48 21.98 16.16
C THR A 952 -14.41 20.46 16.09
N GLY A 953 -15.32 19.80 15.36
CA GLY A 953 -15.47 18.35 15.37
C GLY A 953 -16.00 17.77 16.67
N ALA A 954 -16.45 18.62 17.60
CA ALA A 954 -17.01 18.17 18.87
C ALA A 954 -18.44 17.63 18.69
N LEU A 955 -18.77 16.54 19.38
CA LEU A 955 -20.14 16.02 19.45
C LEU A 955 -21.01 17.02 20.25
N GLU A 956 -22.07 17.54 19.63
CA GLU A 956 -23.02 18.46 20.27
C GLU A 956 -24.22 17.73 20.86
N ASN A 957 -24.76 16.74 20.13
CA ASN A 957 -25.97 16.04 20.56
C ASN A 957 -26.12 14.65 19.89
N THR A 958 -26.90 13.77 20.52
CA THR A 958 -27.26 12.45 19.97
C THR A 958 -28.78 12.28 20.03
N LEU A 959 -29.41 12.19 18.87
CA LEU A 959 -30.84 12.01 18.70
C LEU A 959 -31.18 10.51 18.64
N ARG A 960 -31.56 9.94 19.79
CA ARG A 960 -31.98 8.53 19.92
C ARG A 960 -33.45 8.37 19.56
N GLY A 961 -33.84 7.36 18.77
CA GLY A 961 -35.29 7.15 18.60
C GLY A 961 -35.85 6.25 17.50
N HIS A 962 -35.06 5.66 16.59
CA HIS A 962 -35.64 4.72 15.60
C HIS A 962 -36.13 3.38 16.20
N ALA A 963 -36.05 3.21 17.52
CA ALA A 963 -36.51 2.03 18.22
C ALA A 963 -38.04 2.00 18.38
N MET A 964 -38.74 1.38 17.42
CA MET A 964 -40.08 0.82 17.62
C MET A 964 -40.03 -0.70 17.85
N ASP A 965 -38.97 -1.23 18.48
CA ASP A 965 -39.03 -2.44 19.32
C ASP A 965 -37.69 -2.64 20.04
N VAL A 966 -37.69 -2.98 21.33
CA VAL A 966 -36.45 -3.18 22.13
C VAL A 966 -35.68 -4.45 21.71
N ARG A 967 -36.15 -5.15 20.66
CA ARG A 967 -35.61 -6.43 20.19
C ARG A 967 -34.91 -6.37 18.82
N ARG A 968 -34.93 -5.23 18.12
CA ARG A 968 -34.23 -5.04 16.84
C ARG A 968 -33.60 -3.65 16.77
N ILE A 969 -32.28 -3.61 16.58
CA ILE A 969 -31.54 -2.41 16.18
C ILE A 969 -31.70 -2.30 14.67
N VAL A 970 -32.19 -1.16 14.18
CA VAL A 970 -32.42 -0.91 12.74
C VAL A 970 -31.57 0.29 12.32
N ASP A 971 -30.97 0.20 11.14
CA ASP A 971 -30.00 1.19 10.66
C ASP A 971 -30.69 2.46 10.14
N VAL A 972 -30.05 3.60 10.38
CA VAL A 972 -30.48 4.87 9.76
C VAL A 972 -29.98 4.88 8.32
N ILE A 973 -30.90 4.91 7.37
CA ILE A 973 -30.62 4.83 5.93
C ILE A 973 -30.30 6.22 5.35
N ALA A 974 -31.10 7.24 5.70
CA ALA A 974 -30.88 8.60 5.20
C ALA A 974 -31.18 9.66 6.26
N VAL A 975 -30.43 10.76 6.24
CA VAL A 975 -30.63 11.94 7.10
C VAL A 975 -30.60 13.20 6.25
N VAL A 976 -31.56 14.11 6.45
CA VAL A 976 -31.64 15.39 5.71
C VAL A 976 -32.09 16.54 6.59
N PHE A 977 -31.52 17.73 6.39
CA PHE A 977 -32.01 18.97 7.00
C PHE A 977 -32.99 19.69 6.07
N SER A 978 -34.01 20.31 6.66
CA SER A 978 -34.87 21.25 5.94
C SER A 978 -34.10 22.50 5.49
N PRO A 979 -34.42 23.09 4.32
CA PRO A 979 -33.76 24.32 3.86
C PRO A 979 -33.89 25.51 4.81
N CYS A 980 -34.94 25.54 5.65
CA CYS A 980 -35.16 26.57 6.67
C CYS A 980 -34.39 26.32 7.98
N GLY A 981 -33.71 25.17 8.12
CA GLY A 981 -32.94 24.80 9.31
C GLY A 981 -33.76 24.48 10.55
N GLN A 982 -35.09 24.41 10.43
CA GLN A 982 -35.98 24.16 11.56
C GLN A 982 -36.14 22.67 11.87
N TRP A 983 -36.14 21.86 10.81
CA TRP A 983 -36.41 20.43 10.86
C TRP A 983 -35.20 19.61 10.41
N ILE A 984 -35.02 18.45 11.04
CA ILE A 984 -34.18 17.34 10.60
C ILE A 984 -35.06 16.11 10.42
N ALA A 985 -34.90 15.40 9.31
CA ALA A 985 -35.60 14.15 9.06
C ALA A 985 -34.58 13.00 8.94
N SER A 986 -34.95 11.85 9.49
CA SER A 986 -34.18 10.60 9.38
C SER A 986 -35.12 9.45 9.06
N CYS A 987 -34.65 8.48 8.28
CA CYS A 987 -35.41 7.26 8.00
C CYS A 987 -34.62 5.99 8.32
N ASP A 988 -35.35 4.98 8.77
CA ASP A 988 -34.91 3.58 8.87
C ASP A 988 -35.71 2.72 7.86
N GLU A 989 -35.61 1.39 7.92
CA GLU A 989 -36.35 0.49 7.01
C GLU A 989 -37.89 0.62 7.10
N MET A 990 -38.43 1.12 8.22
CA MET A 990 -39.86 1.05 8.55
C MET A 990 -40.50 2.39 8.89
N THR A 991 -39.74 3.45 9.17
CA THR A 991 -40.25 4.73 9.66
C THR A 991 -39.44 5.92 9.15
N VAL A 992 -40.12 7.06 8.94
CA VAL A 992 -39.50 8.36 8.74
C VAL A 992 -39.83 9.23 9.94
N GLU A 993 -38.82 9.73 10.65
CA GLU A 993 -39.00 10.60 11.80
C GLU A 993 -38.56 12.03 11.48
N ILE A 994 -39.42 12.99 11.80
CA ILE A 994 -39.16 14.42 11.65
C ILE A 994 -39.02 15.04 13.04
N ARG A 995 -37.85 15.62 13.31
CA ARG A 995 -37.51 16.24 14.59
C ARG A 995 -37.20 17.73 14.40
N ASN A 996 -37.37 18.49 15.48
CA ASN A 996 -36.87 19.87 15.54
C ASN A 996 -35.34 19.86 15.62
N ALA A 997 -34.66 20.52 14.68
CA ALA A 997 -33.20 20.50 14.57
C ALA A 997 -32.47 21.03 15.82
N ARG A 998 -33.05 22.03 16.53
CA ARG A 998 -32.41 22.63 17.72
C ARG A 998 -32.66 21.86 19.01
N SER A 999 -33.90 21.41 19.21
CA SER A 999 -34.31 20.76 20.46
C SER A 999 -34.23 19.24 20.42
N GLY A 1000 -34.05 18.65 19.23
CA GLY A 1000 -34.03 17.21 19.02
C GLY A 1000 -35.38 16.52 19.26
N ARG A 1001 -36.44 17.26 19.57
CA ARG A 1001 -37.77 16.70 19.86
C ARG A 1001 -38.44 16.19 18.59
N SER A 1002 -38.93 14.96 18.66
CA SER A 1002 -39.81 14.37 17.65
C SER A 1002 -41.10 15.18 17.52
N ILE A 1003 -41.46 15.48 16.27
CA ILE A 1003 -42.70 16.19 15.93
C ILE A 1003 -43.64 15.24 15.24
N GLN A 1004 -43.10 14.42 14.35
CA GLN A 1004 -43.89 13.50 13.57
C GLN A 1004 -43.10 12.22 13.28
N VAL A 1005 -43.76 11.08 13.41
CA VAL A 1005 -43.28 9.77 12.97
C VAL A 1005 -44.24 9.28 11.90
N ILE A 1006 -43.74 9.05 10.71
CA ILE A 1006 -44.48 8.53 9.56
C ILE A 1006 -44.15 7.04 9.45
N PRO A 1007 -45.11 6.13 9.66
CA PRO A 1007 -44.88 4.71 9.46
C PRO A 1007 -44.76 4.43 7.96
N GLY A 1008 -43.70 3.74 7.59
CA GLY A 1008 -43.55 3.13 6.27
C GLY A 1008 -44.50 1.96 6.09
N GLY A 1009 -44.83 1.69 4.83
CA GLY A 1009 -45.59 0.51 4.44
C GLY A 1009 -44.80 -0.79 4.66
N ARG A 1010 -45.13 -1.83 3.89
CA ARG A 1010 -44.44 -3.14 3.94
C ARG A 1010 -43.01 -3.15 3.35
N HIS A 1011 -42.42 -1.99 3.06
CA HIS A 1011 -41.28 -1.87 2.16
C HIS A 1011 -40.22 -0.89 2.70
N SER A 1012 -38.93 -1.26 2.57
CA SER A 1012 -37.77 -0.47 2.98
C SER A 1012 -37.67 0.86 2.23
N PHE A 1013 -37.28 1.93 2.93
CA PHE A 1013 -37.06 3.26 2.36
C PHE A 1013 -35.64 3.41 1.80
N ALA A 1014 -35.52 4.05 0.64
CA ALA A 1014 -34.24 4.24 -0.05
C ALA A 1014 -33.74 5.69 -0.07
N SER A 1015 -34.63 6.70 0.00
CA SER A 1015 -34.22 8.10 -0.17
C SER A 1015 -35.19 9.11 0.44
N LEU A 1016 -34.67 10.26 0.90
CA LEU A 1016 -35.41 11.39 1.46
C LEU A 1016 -35.06 12.71 0.75
N SER A 1017 -36.05 13.59 0.57
CA SER A 1017 -35.84 14.95 0.05
C SER A 1017 -36.87 15.94 0.58
N PHE A 1018 -36.42 17.08 1.12
CA PHE A 1018 -37.29 18.22 1.42
C PHE A 1018 -37.53 19.09 0.17
N SER A 1019 -38.74 19.62 0.06
CA SER A 1019 -39.09 20.70 -0.86
C SER A 1019 -38.28 21.97 -0.57
N SER A 1020 -38.09 22.84 -1.58
CA SER A 1020 -37.24 24.04 -1.43
C SER A 1020 -37.75 25.03 -0.37
N ASN A 1021 -39.04 25.00 -0.04
CA ASN A 1021 -39.64 25.83 1.02
C ASN A 1021 -39.71 25.11 2.39
N GLY A 1022 -39.32 23.82 2.46
CA GLY A 1022 -39.34 23.02 3.68
C GLY A 1022 -40.74 22.61 4.16
N ALA A 1023 -41.79 22.84 3.37
CA ALA A 1023 -43.17 22.53 3.75
C ALA A 1023 -43.56 21.07 3.49
N GLU A 1024 -42.92 20.45 2.51
CA GLU A 1024 -43.15 19.07 2.07
C GLU A 1024 -41.87 18.23 2.13
N ILE A 1025 -42.04 16.95 2.41
CA ILE A 1025 -40.98 15.93 2.37
C ILE A 1025 -41.43 14.77 1.47
N ALA A 1026 -40.53 14.32 0.60
CA ALA A 1026 -40.73 13.19 -0.29
C ALA A 1026 -39.84 12.03 0.12
N PHE A 1027 -40.33 10.81 -0.02
CA PHE A 1027 -39.57 9.60 0.19
C PHE A 1027 -39.87 8.53 -0.86
N GLY A 1028 -38.84 7.75 -1.18
CA GLY A 1028 -38.88 6.65 -2.14
C GLY A 1028 -38.59 5.32 -1.46
N SER A 1029 -39.23 4.23 -1.91
CA SER A 1029 -38.99 2.87 -1.41
C SER A 1029 -38.17 2.02 -2.39
N GLU A 1030 -37.54 0.97 -1.87
CA GLU A 1030 -36.84 -0.04 -2.68
C GLU A 1030 -37.76 -0.80 -3.64
N TRP A 1031 -39.07 -0.70 -3.47
CA TRP A 1031 -40.07 -1.39 -4.28
C TRP A 1031 -40.81 -0.45 -5.24
N GLY A 1032 -40.27 0.76 -5.47
CA GLY A 1032 -40.79 1.67 -6.49
C GLY A 1032 -41.95 2.56 -6.02
N GLU A 1033 -42.19 2.65 -4.71
CA GLU A 1033 -43.21 3.54 -4.14
C GLU A 1033 -42.65 4.94 -3.88
N VAL A 1034 -43.37 5.96 -4.32
CA VAL A 1034 -43.07 7.38 -4.08
C VAL A 1034 -44.17 7.98 -3.23
N GLN A 1035 -43.82 8.59 -2.11
CA GLN A 1035 -44.77 9.34 -1.29
C GLN A 1035 -44.29 10.77 -1.00
N VAL A 1036 -45.25 11.70 -0.89
CA VAL A 1036 -45.03 13.11 -0.51
C VAL A 1036 -45.95 13.47 0.63
N TRP A 1037 -45.38 14.08 1.67
CA TRP A 1037 -46.05 14.39 2.92
C TRP A 1037 -45.84 15.85 3.31
N ASP A 1038 -46.88 16.44 3.87
CA ASP A 1038 -46.79 17.76 4.49
C ASP A 1038 -46.12 17.67 5.87
N VAL A 1039 -45.05 18.43 6.07
CA VAL A 1039 -44.20 18.36 7.27
C VAL A 1039 -44.92 18.85 8.52
N THR A 1040 -45.88 19.77 8.38
CA THR A 1040 -46.55 20.41 9.52
C THR A 1040 -47.85 19.71 9.91
N THR A 1041 -48.61 19.27 8.90
CA THR A 1041 -49.92 18.63 9.12
C THR A 1041 -49.82 17.11 9.19
N GLY A 1042 -48.73 16.55 8.70
CA GLY A 1042 -48.49 15.13 8.65
C GLY A 1042 -49.42 14.35 7.74
N LYS A 1043 -49.99 15.02 6.73
CA LYS A 1043 -50.88 14.39 5.76
C LYS A 1043 -50.12 13.97 4.51
N CYS A 1044 -50.38 12.75 4.04
CA CYS A 1044 -49.94 12.27 2.74
C CYS A 1044 -50.66 13.04 1.63
N LYS A 1045 -49.90 13.72 0.76
CA LYS A 1045 -50.39 14.42 -0.44
C LYS A 1045 -50.35 13.52 -1.67
N MET A 1046 -49.33 12.68 -1.77
CA MET A 1046 -49.11 11.77 -2.90
C MET A 1046 -48.60 10.43 -2.37
N ALA A 1047 -49.16 9.33 -2.87
CA ALA A 1047 -48.62 7.98 -2.71
C ALA A 1047 -48.87 7.22 -4.02
N LYS A 1048 -47.81 6.85 -4.72
CA LYS A 1048 -47.86 6.19 -6.02
C LYS A 1048 -46.87 5.03 -6.03
N ASN A 1049 -47.29 3.89 -6.58
CA ASN A 1049 -46.46 2.71 -6.71
C ASN A 1049 -46.32 2.36 -8.20
N ARG A 1050 -45.07 2.15 -8.66
CA ARG A 1050 -44.77 1.49 -9.92
C ARG A 1050 -44.04 0.19 -9.62
N ALA A 1051 -44.44 -0.90 -10.30
CA ALA A 1051 -43.94 -2.25 -10.10
C ALA A 1051 -42.52 -2.46 -10.67
N ASN A 1052 -41.52 -1.74 -10.14
CA ASN A 1052 -40.10 -1.91 -10.47
C ASN A 1052 -39.23 -1.61 -9.24
N LEU A 1053 -38.10 -2.31 -9.12
CA LEU A 1053 -37.17 -2.20 -7.99
C LEU A 1053 -36.38 -0.88 -8.02
N LEU A 1054 -36.13 -0.34 -6.83
CA LEU A 1054 -35.37 0.86 -6.43
C LEU A 1054 -35.86 2.21 -6.99
N CYS A 1055 -36.24 3.10 -6.06
CA CYS A 1055 -36.69 4.46 -6.35
C CYS A 1055 -36.01 5.53 -5.48
N PHE A 1056 -35.14 6.35 -6.10
CA PHE A 1056 -34.60 7.57 -5.48
C PHE A 1056 -35.49 8.76 -5.80
N VAL A 1057 -35.66 9.67 -4.84
CA VAL A 1057 -36.54 10.84 -4.97
C VAL A 1057 -35.80 12.13 -4.67
N LYS A 1058 -36.01 13.16 -5.50
CA LYS A 1058 -35.51 14.50 -5.26
C LYS A 1058 -36.55 15.54 -5.69
N HIS A 1059 -36.72 16.59 -4.91
CA HIS A 1059 -37.49 17.76 -5.34
C HIS A 1059 -36.71 18.56 -6.39
N LEU A 1060 -37.44 19.08 -7.38
CA LEU A 1060 -36.87 19.97 -8.39
C LEU A 1060 -36.51 21.33 -7.75
N PRO A 1061 -35.31 21.88 -8.00
CA PRO A 1061 -34.93 23.18 -7.43
C PRO A 1061 -35.94 24.28 -7.80
N ARG A 1062 -36.39 25.04 -6.81
CA ARG A 1062 -37.35 26.16 -6.95
C ARG A 1062 -38.76 25.75 -7.43
N SER A 1063 -39.14 24.48 -7.25
CA SER A 1063 -40.47 23.96 -7.56
C SER A 1063 -40.92 22.97 -6.46
N LEU A 1064 -42.22 22.70 -6.39
CA LEU A 1064 -42.79 21.62 -5.56
C LEU A 1064 -42.84 20.28 -6.30
N GLN A 1065 -42.48 20.23 -7.58
CA GLN A 1065 -42.45 19.00 -8.36
C GLN A 1065 -41.38 18.03 -7.83
N VAL A 1066 -41.70 16.73 -7.89
CA VAL A 1066 -40.82 15.64 -7.45
C VAL A 1066 -40.37 14.83 -8.66
N VAL A 1067 -39.11 14.40 -8.65
CA VAL A 1067 -38.58 13.45 -9.61
C VAL A 1067 -38.27 12.14 -8.91
N SER A 1068 -38.65 11.02 -9.52
CA SER A 1068 -38.28 9.67 -9.08
C SER A 1068 -37.47 8.92 -10.14
N SER A 1069 -36.52 8.10 -9.73
CA SER A 1069 -35.94 7.05 -10.58
C SER A 1069 -36.72 5.74 -10.39
N HIS A 1070 -36.81 4.91 -11.42
CA HIS A 1070 -37.32 3.54 -11.31
C HIS A 1070 -36.39 2.58 -12.07
N GLY A 1071 -36.09 1.42 -11.49
CA GLY A 1071 -35.23 0.42 -12.11
C GLY A 1071 -35.68 0.05 -13.52
N GLY A 1072 -34.77 0.19 -14.50
CA GLY A 1072 -34.98 -0.20 -15.90
C GLY A 1072 -35.77 0.76 -16.80
N GLU A 1073 -36.44 1.78 -16.27
CA GLU A 1073 -37.37 2.62 -17.07
C GLU A 1073 -37.03 4.13 -17.13
N GLY A 1074 -35.97 4.60 -16.45
CA GLY A 1074 -35.53 6.00 -16.47
C GLY A 1074 -36.04 6.85 -15.29
N ALA A 1075 -35.94 8.18 -15.42
CA ALA A 1075 -36.39 9.13 -14.39
C ALA A 1075 -37.69 9.85 -14.79
N TYR A 1076 -38.58 10.05 -13.82
CA TYR A 1076 -39.95 10.52 -13.99
C TYR A 1076 -40.22 11.78 -13.18
N LEU A 1077 -40.76 12.79 -13.83
CA LEU A 1077 -41.24 14.03 -13.21
C LEU A 1077 -42.72 13.91 -12.90
N TRP A 1078 -43.08 14.12 -11.64
CA TRP A 1078 -44.45 14.17 -11.14
C TRP A 1078 -44.94 15.62 -11.12
N ASP A 1079 -46.18 15.84 -11.57
CA ASP A 1079 -46.84 17.15 -11.45
C ASP A 1079 -47.14 17.52 -9.98
N GLU A 1080 -47.45 18.79 -9.71
CA GLU A 1080 -47.69 19.29 -8.33
C GLU A 1080 -48.92 18.64 -7.66
N GLU A 1081 -49.85 18.09 -8.46
CA GLU A 1081 -51.01 17.34 -7.98
C GLU A 1081 -50.75 15.82 -7.87
N GLY A 1082 -49.58 15.34 -8.32
CA GLY A 1082 -49.18 13.94 -8.29
C GLY A 1082 -50.03 12.99 -9.15
N GLN A 1083 -50.73 13.50 -10.17
CA GLN A 1083 -51.64 12.72 -11.01
C GLN A 1083 -50.96 12.17 -12.28
N HIS A 1084 -50.00 12.90 -12.87
CA HIS A 1084 -49.34 12.51 -14.11
C HIS A 1084 -47.82 12.45 -13.95
N ALA A 1085 -47.21 11.35 -14.42
CA ALA A 1085 -45.76 11.19 -14.48
C ALA A 1085 -45.27 11.30 -15.93
N ARG A 1086 -44.27 12.16 -16.16
CA ARG A 1086 -43.61 12.33 -17.46
C ARG A 1086 -42.18 11.80 -17.39
N VAL A 1087 -41.76 10.98 -18.35
CA VAL A 1087 -40.35 10.56 -18.49
C VAL A 1087 -39.50 11.77 -18.86
N ILE A 1088 -38.46 12.04 -18.10
CA ILE A 1088 -37.53 13.17 -18.32
C ILE A 1088 -36.09 12.73 -18.61
N LEU A 1089 -35.72 11.50 -18.23
CA LEU A 1089 -34.42 10.90 -18.57
C LEU A 1089 -34.65 9.49 -19.09
N GLN A 1090 -34.29 9.25 -20.35
CA GLN A 1090 -34.33 7.92 -20.95
C GLN A 1090 -33.06 7.71 -21.79
N HIS A 1091 -32.14 6.90 -21.27
CA HIS A 1091 -30.92 6.52 -21.96
C HIS A 1091 -30.42 5.17 -21.41
N SER A 1092 -29.67 4.43 -22.24
CA SER A 1092 -28.87 3.23 -21.96
C SER A 1092 -29.54 1.92 -21.47
N GLY A 1093 -30.81 1.86 -21.08
CA GLY A 1093 -31.43 0.60 -20.61
C GLY A 1093 -30.85 0.04 -19.30
N ILE A 1094 -29.84 0.72 -18.74
CA ILE A 1094 -29.24 0.48 -17.43
C ILE A 1094 -29.98 1.35 -16.41
N ALA A 1095 -30.26 0.79 -15.23
CA ALA A 1095 -31.00 1.49 -14.18
C ALA A 1095 -30.24 2.73 -13.67
N ILE A 1096 -30.96 3.85 -13.51
CA ILE A 1096 -30.41 5.06 -12.87
C ILE A 1096 -30.36 4.79 -11.37
N GLN A 1097 -29.15 4.66 -10.83
CA GLN A 1097 -28.93 4.33 -9.43
C GLN A 1097 -29.05 5.56 -8.54
N ASN A 1098 -28.63 6.75 -8.99
CA ASN A 1098 -28.76 7.99 -8.22
C ASN A 1098 -28.80 9.20 -9.17
N PHE A 1099 -29.27 10.36 -8.72
CA PHE A 1099 -29.22 11.60 -9.51
C PHE A 1099 -29.29 12.87 -8.64
N ALA A 1100 -28.74 13.97 -9.17
CA ALA A 1100 -28.76 15.27 -8.51
C ALA A 1100 -28.95 16.43 -9.49
N PHE A 1101 -29.59 17.49 -9.01
CA PHE A 1101 -29.83 18.73 -9.74
C PHE A 1101 -28.82 19.82 -9.38
N SER A 1102 -28.38 20.57 -10.38
CA SER A 1102 -27.67 21.84 -10.18
C SER A 1102 -28.57 22.88 -9.50
N SER A 1103 -27.99 23.86 -8.80
CA SER A 1103 -28.75 24.91 -8.09
C SER A 1103 -29.64 25.76 -9.02
N CYS A 1104 -29.35 25.80 -10.32
CA CYS A 1104 -30.15 26.50 -11.33
C CYS A 1104 -31.27 25.63 -11.93
N GLY A 1105 -31.31 24.32 -11.66
CA GLY A 1105 -32.28 23.36 -12.21
C GLY A 1105 -32.07 23.00 -13.68
N GLN A 1106 -31.12 23.63 -14.39
CA GLN A 1106 -30.90 23.39 -15.82
C GLN A 1106 -30.08 22.13 -16.11
N TRP A 1107 -29.26 21.70 -15.15
CA TRP A 1107 -28.42 20.51 -15.27
C TRP A 1107 -28.85 19.40 -14.32
N ILE A 1108 -28.84 18.17 -14.84
CA ILE A 1108 -28.97 16.94 -14.07
C ILE A 1108 -27.71 16.11 -14.26
N ALA A 1109 -27.19 15.57 -13.17
CA ALA A 1109 -26.20 14.50 -13.20
C ALA A 1109 -26.86 13.22 -12.69
N SER A 1110 -26.83 12.15 -13.49
CA SER A 1110 -27.38 10.84 -13.14
C SER A 1110 -26.30 9.78 -13.14
N VAL A 1111 -26.34 8.89 -12.15
CA VAL A 1111 -25.38 7.81 -11.96
C VAL A 1111 -25.92 6.52 -12.57
N GLN A 1112 -25.07 5.86 -13.36
CA GLN A 1112 -25.28 4.52 -13.90
C GLN A 1112 -24.00 3.73 -13.68
N ASP A 1113 -24.01 2.90 -12.63
CA ASP A 1113 -22.86 2.11 -12.18
C ASP A 1113 -21.62 2.96 -11.84
N ASP A 1114 -20.58 2.94 -12.67
CA ASP A 1114 -19.33 3.71 -12.52
C ASP A 1114 -19.31 4.99 -13.39
N THR A 1115 -20.41 5.32 -14.07
CA THR A 1115 -20.49 6.47 -14.99
C THR A 1115 -21.48 7.54 -14.53
N VAL A 1116 -21.12 8.81 -14.75
CA VAL A 1116 -22.03 9.95 -14.54
C VAL A 1116 -22.48 10.50 -15.88
N HIS A 1117 -23.78 10.45 -16.15
CA HIS A 1117 -24.39 11.04 -17.33
C HIS A 1117 -24.88 12.47 -17.01
N LEU A 1118 -24.47 13.43 -17.84
CA LEU A 1118 -24.89 14.83 -17.72
C LEU A 1118 -25.98 15.17 -18.74
N TRP A 1119 -26.96 15.92 -18.26
CA TRP A 1119 -28.12 16.33 -19.04
C TRP A 1119 -28.39 17.82 -18.87
N ARG A 1120 -28.81 18.48 -19.96
CA ARG A 1120 -29.06 19.93 -19.98
C ARG A 1120 -30.44 20.24 -20.55
N SER A 1121 -31.14 21.16 -19.89
CA SER A 1121 -32.41 21.73 -20.37
C SER A 1121 -32.16 22.91 -21.34
N PRO A 1122 -32.85 23.00 -22.50
CA PRO A 1122 -32.73 24.14 -23.42
C PRO A 1122 -33.24 25.44 -22.81
N LEU A 1123 -32.59 26.56 -23.13
CA LEU A 1123 -32.89 27.90 -22.59
C LEU A 1123 -34.22 28.51 -23.05
N GLU A 1124 -34.89 27.97 -24.09
CA GLU A 1124 -35.99 28.66 -24.80
C GLU A 1124 -37.28 27.86 -25.01
N VAL A 1125 -37.42 26.66 -24.45
CA VAL A 1125 -38.68 25.87 -24.53
C VAL A 1125 -38.98 25.29 -23.14
N LYS A 1126 -40.26 25.32 -22.73
CA LYS A 1126 -40.82 24.86 -21.44
C LYS A 1126 -39.84 24.02 -20.59
N PRO A 1127 -39.50 24.41 -19.35
CA PRO A 1127 -38.35 23.93 -18.57
C PRO A 1127 -38.40 22.46 -18.07
N GLN A 1128 -38.80 21.49 -18.90
CA GLN A 1128 -39.08 20.12 -18.48
C GLN A 1128 -38.56 19.04 -19.46
N ASP A 1129 -37.69 19.39 -20.42
CA ASP A 1129 -37.03 18.42 -21.32
C ASP A 1129 -35.50 18.54 -21.21
N TRP A 1130 -34.85 17.55 -20.58
CA TRP A 1130 -33.38 17.49 -20.50
C TRP A 1130 -32.84 16.62 -21.63
N LYS A 1131 -31.83 17.12 -22.34
CA LYS A 1131 -31.11 16.38 -23.37
C LYS A 1131 -29.79 15.87 -22.84
N TYR A 1132 -29.44 14.65 -23.21
CA TYR A 1132 -28.12 14.08 -22.93
C TYR A 1132 -27.03 14.94 -23.56
N VAL A 1133 -25.97 15.22 -22.79
CA VAL A 1133 -24.84 16.04 -23.22
C VAL A 1133 -23.58 15.20 -23.38
N LEU A 1134 -23.17 14.51 -22.31
CA LEU A 1134 -21.98 13.67 -22.26
C LEU A 1134 -22.03 12.73 -21.05
N ALA A 1135 -21.16 11.72 -21.04
CA ALA A 1135 -20.87 10.86 -19.89
C ALA A 1135 -19.46 11.14 -19.34
N VAL A 1136 -19.31 11.02 -18.03
CA VAL A 1136 -18.05 11.08 -17.30
C VAL A 1136 -17.72 9.65 -16.89
N GLU A 1137 -16.68 9.10 -17.51
CA GLU A 1137 -16.21 7.73 -17.33
C GLU A 1137 -14.91 7.70 -16.52
N GLY A 1138 -14.55 6.51 -16.02
CA GLY A 1138 -13.28 6.26 -15.33
C GLY A 1138 -13.34 6.40 -13.81
N CYS A 1139 -14.52 6.27 -13.19
CA CYS A 1139 -14.59 6.06 -11.74
C CYS A 1139 -14.13 4.64 -11.40
N LEU A 1140 -13.35 4.49 -10.32
CA LEU A 1140 -12.70 3.21 -9.96
C LEU A 1140 -13.66 2.19 -9.33
N GLY A 1141 -14.87 2.61 -8.96
CA GLY A 1141 -15.92 1.75 -8.45
C GLY A 1141 -17.30 2.33 -8.69
N ARG A 1142 -18.33 1.55 -8.35
CA ARG A 1142 -19.73 1.96 -8.41
C ARG A 1142 -19.95 3.22 -7.58
N ILE A 1143 -20.57 4.22 -8.18
CA ILE A 1143 -20.83 5.51 -7.54
C ILE A 1143 -22.05 5.36 -6.64
N GLU A 1144 -21.87 5.60 -5.35
CA GLU A 1144 -22.94 5.51 -4.34
C GLU A 1144 -23.74 6.82 -4.28
N GLU A 1145 -23.03 7.96 -4.27
CA GLU A 1145 -23.68 9.26 -4.09
C GLU A 1145 -23.11 10.37 -4.99
N ILE A 1146 -23.99 11.30 -5.38
CA ILE A 1146 -23.67 12.46 -6.22
C ILE A 1146 -24.35 13.74 -5.69
N PHE A 1147 -23.62 14.85 -5.63
CA PHE A 1147 -24.14 16.14 -5.18
C PHE A 1147 -23.58 17.32 -5.98
N TRP A 1148 -24.41 18.31 -6.29
CA TRP A 1148 -23.94 19.56 -6.89
C TRP A 1148 -23.47 20.55 -5.83
N ARG A 1149 -22.37 21.24 -6.13
CA ARG A 1149 -21.87 22.36 -5.34
C ARG A 1149 -22.85 23.53 -5.42
N PRO A 1150 -23.27 24.13 -4.29
CA PRO A 1150 -24.16 25.27 -4.30
C PRO A 1150 -23.60 26.42 -5.16
N ASN A 1151 -24.46 26.96 -6.04
CA ASN A 1151 -24.20 28.14 -6.87
C ASN A 1151 -23.02 28.04 -7.87
N LYS A 1152 -22.42 26.87 -8.07
CA LYS A 1152 -21.38 26.62 -9.07
C LYS A 1152 -21.74 25.42 -9.95
N LEU A 1153 -21.22 25.37 -11.17
CA LEU A 1153 -21.36 24.21 -12.06
C LEU A 1153 -20.28 23.16 -11.75
N GLU A 1154 -20.26 22.73 -10.49
CA GLU A 1154 -19.37 21.70 -9.99
C GLU A 1154 -20.20 20.64 -9.26
N PHE A 1155 -19.82 19.37 -9.36
CA PHE A 1155 -20.49 18.28 -8.66
C PHE A 1155 -19.47 17.32 -8.05
N ALA A 1156 -19.81 16.73 -6.92
CA ALA A 1156 -19.01 15.73 -6.24
C ALA A 1156 -19.62 14.34 -6.42
N THR A 1157 -18.77 13.32 -6.45
CA THR A 1157 -19.15 11.90 -6.48
C THR A 1157 -18.40 11.13 -5.41
N ALA A 1158 -19.05 10.18 -4.76
CA ALA A 1158 -18.41 9.18 -3.92
C ALA A 1158 -18.66 7.77 -4.43
N ASP A 1159 -17.63 6.92 -4.42
CA ASP A 1159 -17.71 5.55 -4.91
C ASP A 1159 -17.38 4.49 -3.84
N MET A 1160 -17.77 3.24 -4.13
CA MET A 1160 -17.51 2.07 -3.27
C MET A 1160 -16.02 1.83 -3.01
N SER A 1161 -15.12 2.36 -3.85
CA SER A 1161 -13.68 2.23 -3.63
C SER A 1161 -13.17 3.14 -2.50
N GLY A 1162 -14.04 4.02 -1.99
CA GLY A 1162 -13.70 5.05 -1.01
C GLY A 1162 -13.21 6.34 -1.66
N SER A 1163 -13.44 6.53 -2.96
CA SER A 1163 -13.05 7.74 -3.68
C SER A 1163 -14.10 8.82 -3.61
N THR A 1164 -13.69 10.02 -3.21
CA THR A 1164 -14.43 11.28 -3.32
C THR A 1164 -13.80 12.12 -4.42
N ARG A 1165 -14.57 12.50 -5.44
CA ARG A 1165 -14.09 13.32 -6.56
C ARG A 1165 -14.96 14.55 -6.76
N VAL A 1166 -14.35 15.68 -7.11
CA VAL A 1166 -15.05 16.91 -7.48
C VAL A 1166 -14.78 17.24 -8.95
N TRP A 1167 -15.86 17.46 -9.69
CA TRP A 1167 -15.89 17.68 -11.12
C TRP A 1167 -16.42 19.07 -11.43
N ARG A 1168 -15.89 19.72 -12.47
CA ARG A 1168 -16.32 21.02 -12.99
C ARG A 1168 -16.80 20.87 -14.41
N VAL A 1169 -18.01 21.37 -14.69
CA VAL A 1169 -18.54 21.49 -16.04
C VAL A 1169 -18.03 22.77 -16.66
N VAL A 1170 -17.31 22.66 -17.79
CA VAL A 1170 -16.71 23.78 -18.51
C VAL A 1170 -17.30 23.83 -19.92
N GLU A 1171 -17.79 25.00 -20.33
CA GLU A 1171 -18.24 25.24 -21.70
C GLU A 1171 -17.18 26.04 -22.46
N ARG A 1172 -16.64 25.48 -23.55
CA ARG A 1172 -15.71 26.17 -24.45
C ARG A 1172 -16.18 26.02 -25.89
N PHE A 1173 -16.37 27.14 -26.59
CA PHE A 1173 -16.76 27.19 -28.00
C PHE A 1173 -18.00 26.33 -28.36
N GLY A 1174 -18.99 26.29 -27.46
CA GLY A 1174 -20.22 25.50 -27.65
C GLY A 1174 -20.07 24.00 -27.36
N LYS A 1175 -18.88 23.51 -27.00
CA LYS A 1175 -18.68 22.15 -26.49
C LYS A 1175 -18.66 22.16 -24.96
N VAL A 1176 -19.38 21.23 -24.37
CA VAL A 1176 -19.38 20.97 -22.93
C VAL A 1176 -18.29 19.93 -22.64
N GLN A 1177 -17.43 20.21 -21.67
CA GLN A 1177 -16.42 19.29 -21.14
C GLN A 1177 -16.55 19.22 -19.61
N VAL A 1178 -16.06 18.15 -19.02
CA VAL A 1178 -16.00 17.98 -17.56
C VAL A 1178 -14.56 17.75 -17.16
N GLN A 1179 -14.09 18.55 -16.21
CA GLN A 1179 -12.72 18.50 -15.69
C GLN A 1179 -12.76 18.09 -14.22
N LEU A 1180 -11.88 17.20 -13.80
CA LEU A 1180 -11.63 16.89 -12.40
C LEU A 1180 -10.94 18.11 -11.77
N VAL A 1181 -11.55 18.63 -10.71
CA VAL A 1181 -10.94 19.66 -9.87
C VAL A 1181 -9.90 18.98 -8.99
N TRP A 1182 -10.32 17.96 -8.23
CA TRP A 1182 -9.48 17.10 -7.41
C TRP A 1182 -10.21 15.77 -7.11
N GLY A 1183 -9.44 14.74 -6.76
CA GLY A 1183 -9.96 13.48 -6.19
C GLY A 1183 -9.18 13.06 -4.95
N ALA A 1184 -9.84 12.47 -3.97
CA ALA A 1184 -9.25 11.97 -2.72
C ALA A 1184 -9.86 10.62 -2.34
N GLY A 1185 -9.06 9.69 -1.77
CA GLY A 1185 -9.51 8.32 -1.47
C GLY A 1185 -9.75 7.48 -2.73
N GLY A 1186 -9.75 6.15 -2.59
CA GLY A 1186 -9.93 5.20 -3.70
C GLY A 1186 -8.62 4.56 -4.17
N GLY A 1187 -8.54 3.23 -4.07
CA GLY A 1187 -7.34 2.47 -4.39
C GLY A 1187 -6.91 2.59 -5.86
N GLY A 1188 -5.77 3.25 -6.05
CA GLY A 1188 -4.61 2.72 -6.77
C GLY A 1188 -4.75 2.17 -8.19
N GLY A 1189 -5.68 2.65 -9.01
CA GLY A 1189 -5.77 2.32 -10.44
C GLY A 1189 -5.32 3.48 -11.35
N LEU A 1190 -4.73 3.15 -12.50
CA LEU A 1190 -4.43 4.07 -13.58
C LEU A 1190 -5.73 4.46 -14.31
N ALA A 1191 -6.08 5.75 -14.29
CA ALA A 1191 -7.26 6.26 -14.99
C ALA A 1191 -6.86 6.99 -16.28
N VAL A 1192 -7.31 6.50 -17.45
CA VAL A 1192 -6.85 6.96 -18.77
C VAL A 1192 -7.98 7.25 -19.77
N SER A 1193 -9.23 7.31 -19.31
CA SER A 1193 -10.36 7.44 -20.24
C SER A 1193 -10.28 8.73 -21.07
N GLY A 1194 -10.47 8.62 -22.39
CA GLY A 1194 -10.51 9.76 -23.29
C GLY A 1194 -9.17 10.48 -23.52
N SER A 1195 -8.04 9.95 -23.06
CA SER A 1195 -6.72 10.54 -23.34
C SER A 1195 -6.35 10.36 -24.81
N LEU A 1196 -5.61 11.31 -25.38
CA LEU A 1196 -5.23 11.31 -26.80
C LEU A 1196 -3.79 10.85 -26.96
N LEU A 1197 -3.55 9.93 -27.90
CA LEU A 1197 -2.22 9.41 -28.19
C LEU A 1197 -2.00 9.39 -29.71
N ASP A 1198 -1.61 10.53 -30.26
CA ASP A 1198 -1.29 10.74 -31.68
C ASP A 1198 0.24 10.71 -31.90
N ASP A 1199 0.75 9.84 -32.77
CA ASP A 1199 2.19 9.77 -33.10
C ASP A 1199 3.17 9.72 -31.90
N ALA A 1200 2.79 9.12 -30.76
CA ALA A 1200 3.68 8.99 -29.60
C ALA A 1200 4.89 8.08 -29.91
N ILE A 1201 6.08 8.50 -29.47
CA ILE A 1201 7.36 7.89 -29.86
C ILE A 1201 7.88 6.98 -28.75
N GLY A 1202 8.27 5.75 -29.07
CA GLY A 1202 8.99 4.85 -28.15
C GLY A 1202 8.12 4.07 -27.16
N LEU A 1203 6.80 4.24 -27.19
CA LEU A 1203 5.88 3.49 -26.34
C LEU A 1203 5.88 1.99 -26.72
N ASN A 1204 6.18 1.11 -25.75
CA ASN A 1204 6.14 -0.34 -25.96
C ASN A 1204 4.71 -0.84 -26.23
N ALA A 1205 4.57 -1.94 -26.98
CA ALA A 1205 3.30 -2.55 -27.36
C ALA A 1205 2.41 -2.90 -26.16
N ILE A 1206 2.99 -3.40 -25.07
CA ILE A 1206 2.26 -3.72 -23.83
C ILE A 1206 1.58 -2.47 -23.28
N ASN A 1207 2.34 -1.40 -23.08
CA ASN A 1207 1.82 -0.14 -22.56
C ASN A 1207 0.78 0.48 -23.49
N ARG A 1208 0.96 0.36 -24.81
CA ARG A 1208 -0.04 0.82 -25.78
C ARG A 1208 -1.37 0.07 -25.61
N ASN A 1209 -1.33 -1.25 -25.48
CA ASN A 1209 -2.52 -2.08 -25.24
C ASN A 1209 -3.21 -1.71 -23.92
N VAL A 1210 -2.44 -1.51 -22.84
CA VAL A 1210 -2.96 -1.04 -21.54
C VAL A 1210 -3.73 0.27 -21.70
N LEU A 1211 -3.15 1.25 -22.39
CA LEU A 1211 -3.77 2.55 -22.62
C LEU A 1211 -5.04 2.43 -23.49
N GLU A 1212 -5.00 1.68 -24.59
CA GLU A 1212 -6.15 1.46 -25.46
C GLU A 1212 -7.34 0.84 -24.70
N GLN A 1213 -7.08 -0.16 -23.85
CA GLN A 1213 -8.11 -0.81 -23.04
C GLN A 1213 -8.72 0.11 -21.99
N ARG A 1214 -7.92 1.05 -21.47
CA ARG A 1214 -8.37 2.06 -20.51
C ARG A 1214 -9.03 3.28 -21.17
N GLY A 1215 -9.32 3.19 -22.47
CA GLY A 1215 -10.14 4.16 -23.20
C GLY A 1215 -9.35 5.29 -23.85
N VAL A 1216 -8.06 5.10 -24.13
CA VAL A 1216 -7.28 6.06 -24.95
C VAL A 1216 -7.80 6.13 -26.37
N VAL A 1217 -7.97 7.35 -26.86
CA VAL A 1217 -8.33 7.66 -28.24
C VAL A 1217 -7.04 7.68 -29.06
N LEU A 1218 -6.90 6.73 -29.96
CA LEU A 1218 -5.93 6.82 -31.05
C LEU A 1218 -6.57 7.61 -32.19
N SER A 1219 -6.00 8.75 -32.57
CA SER A 1219 -6.34 9.35 -33.86
C SER A 1219 -5.86 8.41 -34.95
N LYS A 1220 -6.80 7.65 -35.51
CA LYS A 1220 -6.61 7.13 -36.87
C LYS A 1220 -6.37 8.35 -37.76
N THR A 1221 -5.18 8.39 -38.34
CA THR A 1221 -4.87 9.18 -39.52
C THR A 1221 -6.07 9.20 -40.46
N LEU A 1222 -6.50 10.42 -40.81
CA LEU A 1222 -7.33 10.69 -41.98
C LEU A 1222 -6.62 10.21 -43.24
#